data_AF-A0A7R9TGG1-F1
#
_entry.id   AF-A0A7R9TGG1-F1
#
_cell.length_a   1.000
_cell.length_b   1.000
_cell.length_c   1.000
_cell.angle_alpha   90.00
_cell.angle_beta   90.00
_cell.angle_gamma   90.00
#
_symmetry.space_group_name_H-M   'P 1'
#
loop_
_entity.id
_entity.type
_entity.pdbx_description
1 polymer ?
#
loop_
_entity_poly.entity_id
_entity_poly.type
_entity_poly.pdbx_seq_one_letter_code
_entity_poly.pdbx_strand_id
1 'polypeptide(L)'
;ADPTVVDPAPAAAAPAADPTVVDPTAAFDPNSVVLTPEEIAAALAAENAAAEAAKEAELARLAAEAEEKRIKEEKKAAKAAAKAEKDYVNNAEKLVAKTPAEHVAAGPTDVLFFTVPDRLVAGKPAKIYINTWNSGILKDKHNVRITAGYNDWKLENFDTSMKPVGDVAKGCFYTELEVPELAYGLNFVLEADGQWDNNNKDNWYADVHFGKSREEIVTLMKEKKEYDEDFAIASKEIETERYEEGSRRENVADGEIHMYGRCIVRTHDNLEAGKMAYLLFNKAHNPIGGPSGKLIAHIGTNKFAMGTEAELILEPVKTERVDDDNYWYGASFLVPPTAYTLDFVISDEKKENWDNNDGNDYRLLVDTFGGATEKDWDARVQKRIKKLAEQRIIDAENRKIWEAARKVERAEKRRKARMVTVKQQQHIMTCEPTIVNAGDEVTIKYNPGNTNLSEAETVYITGGFNRWTHADNIPETAMIPSAAAGVGTEALVEFKVKVPEDAWMMDFVFSDGVGEGATYDNHFGRDYHVPIEGSTTERPPLHVMHVSVEMAPIAKVGGLGDVITALARAVADQGNLVEIILPHYQFFGASPMLQHMEYETNFDWGGCGITVSRCIVENIQVFFIQPSNGMFAKDAVYGWNDDGQRFDFFCNAALEFLLQTGRQPDILHCHDWSTAEVAGAFWGNYHQYGLWKPNVVFTIHNMNYGQAKIGMASAASQVTTTVSPSYAGEVSGHPAVSGATAYGKFHGVRNGIDPEIWDPDTDQFLPMNYNADTHEAGKRRAREEIQGRLGLTWGADQPLVGVVSRLTAQKGLDLIKHSIGHSLKRGAQFVLLGSAPDPRVQGDFNALAGSMGGPNAAFCFAFDEPLSHLVYAAADFILVPSMFEPCGLTQMISMRYGAVPVVRATGGLRDTVFDLDNDKERAAWEVDGSTDYKATGDQTNGFSFDMTDTQGLEYALDRALDSYYNDKKWFRSLQERIMRQDWSWNRPALDYIELYYAAIGK
;
A
#
# COMPACT_ATOMS: atom_id res chain seq x y z
N ALA A 1 79.87 22.74 -45.19
CA ALA A 1 81.08 23.01 -44.40
C ALA A 1 80.61 23.63 -43.10
N ASP A 2 80.75 22.91 -42.01
CA ASP A 2 80.70 23.49 -40.67
C ASP A 2 82.13 23.90 -40.30
N PRO A 3 82.35 24.96 -39.49
CA PRO A 3 82.71 24.63 -38.11
C PRO A 3 82.43 25.70 -37.02
N THR A 4 82.14 25.18 -35.82
CA THR A 4 82.76 25.47 -34.49
C THR A 4 82.39 26.77 -33.74
N VAL A 5 81.74 26.71 -32.56
CA VAL A 5 82.16 26.36 -31.16
C VAL A 5 82.71 27.58 -30.37
N VAL A 6 82.13 27.86 -29.18
CA VAL A 6 82.75 27.97 -27.82
C VAL A 6 81.83 28.75 -26.84
N ASP A 7 81.57 28.11 -25.69
CA ASP A 7 80.87 28.43 -24.41
C ASP A 7 81.59 29.52 -23.52
N PRO A 8 81.21 29.86 -22.23
CA PRO A 8 80.03 29.53 -21.40
C PRO A 8 79.44 30.65 -20.45
N ALA A 9 78.18 30.41 -20.01
CA ALA A 9 77.54 30.58 -18.66
C ALA A 9 77.50 31.93 -17.85
N PRO A 10 76.60 32.12 -16.84
CA PRO A 10 75.23 31.57 -16.59
C PRO A 10 74.20 32.60 -16.05
N ALA A 11 72.91 32.26 -16.04
CA ALA A 11 72.01 32.31 -14.85
C ALA A 11 70.54 32.04 -15.24
N ALA A 12 69.86 31.31 -14.36
CA ALA A 12 68.56 30.67 -14.55
C ALA A 12 67.35 31.62 -14.59
N ALA A 13 66.36 31.27 -15.42
CA ALA A 13 64.94 31.38 -15.13
C ALA A 13 64.19 30.46 -16.11
N ALA A 14 63.35 29.57 -15.59
CA ALA A 14 62.54 28.64 -16.38
C ALA A 14 61.33 29.36 -17.01
N PRO A 15 61.00 29.06 -18.28
CA PRO A 15 59.63 29.19 -18.74
C PRO A 15 59.07 27.87 -19.31
N ALA A 16 57.73 27.83 -19.26
CA ALA A 16 56.77 26.91 -19.83
C ALA A 16 57.21 26.09 -21.05
N ALA A 17 56.81 24.81 -21.06
CA ALA A 17 56.80 23.96 -22.25
C ALA A 17 55.38 23.86 -22.83
N ASP A 18 55.32 24.19 -24.11
CA ASP A 18 54.26 24.00 -25.11
C ASP A 18 53.88 22.52 -25.27
N PRO A 19 52.68 22.19 -25.80
CA PRO A 19 52.20 20.82 -25.95
C PRO A 19 52.89 20.16 -27.15
N THR A 20 53.73 19.16 -26.88
CA THR A 20 54.28 18.31 -27.94
C THR A 20 53.23 17.30 -28.40
N VAL A 21 52.85 17.47 -29.67
CA VAL A 21 52.45 16.46 -30.66
C VAL A 21 52.81 15.04 -30.23
N VAL A 22 51.79 14.20 -30.04
CA VAL A 22 51.95 12.76 -29.82
C VAL A 22 52.07 12.06 -31.17
N ASP A 23 53.16 11.32 -31.31
CA ASP A 23 53.52 10.42 -32.40
C ASP A 23 52.48 9.28 -32.55
N PRO A 24 51.87 9.05 -33.74
CA PRO A 24 50.86 8.01 -33.93
C PRO A 24 51.42 6.57 -34.03
N THR A 25 52.68 6.31 -33.68
CA THR A 25 53.32 5.00 -33.92
C THR A 25 53.77 4.23 -32.67
N ALA A 26 53.19 4.50 -31.50
CA ALA A 26 53.39 3.62 -30.34
C ALA A 26 52.66 2.27 -30.54
N ALA A 27 53.47 1.25 -30.80
CA ALA A 27 53.12 -0.11 -31.12
C ALA A 27 52.19 -0.78 -30.08
N PHE A 28 51.22 -1.52 -30.62
CA PHE A 28 50.42 -2.53 -29.93
C PHE A 28 51.34 -3.52 -29.19
N ASP A 29 51.22 -3.60 -27.86
CA ASP A 29 51.81 -4.68 -27.06
C ASP A 29 50.92 -5.93 -27.19
N PRO A 30 51.37 -7.02 -27.82
CA PRO A 30 50.57 -8.23 -27.99
C PRO A 30 50.36 -9.02 -26.68
N ASN A 31 50.97 -8.60 -25.57
CA ASN A 31 50.80 -9.20 -24.24
C ASN A 31 49.97 -8.33 -23.27
N SER A 32 49.31 -7.29 -23.76
CA SER A 32 48.28 -6.59 -22.99
C SER A 32 47.17 -7.58 -22.64
N VAL A 33 46.94 -7.79 -21.33
CA VAL A 33 45.83 -8.62 -20.85
C VAL A 33 44.55 -7.96 -21.32
N VAL A 34 43.89 -8.56 -22.32
CA VAL A 34 42.57 -8.14 -22.77
C VAL A 34 41.60 -8.47 -21.63
N LEU A 35 41.25 -7.45 -20.86
CA LEU A 35 40.22 -7.56 -19.83
C LEU A 35 38.94 -8.09 -20.51
N THR A 36 38.33 -9.10 -19.90
CA THR A 36 37.05 -9.63 -20.41
C THR A 36 35.97 -8.54 -20.31
N PRO A 37 34.87 -8.63 -21.09
CA PRO A 37 33.75 -7.70 -20.95
C PRO A 37 33.22 -7.56 -19.51
N GLU A 38 33.33 -8.64 -18.71
CA GLU A 38 32.97 -8.63 -17.28
C GLU A 38 33.96 -7.83 -16.44
N GLU A 39 35.26 -7.92 -16.73
CA GLU A 39 36.31 -7.16 -16.01
C GLU A 39 36.29 -5.67 -16.37
N ILE A 40 35.99 -5.34 -17.62
CA ILE A 40 35.79 -3.95 -18.06
C ILE A 40 34.54 -3.37 -17.39
N ALA A 41 33.43 -4.11 -17.35
CA ALA A 41 32.21 -3.69 -16.68
C ALA A 41 32.41 -3.49 -15.17
N ALA A 42 33.19 -4.38 -14.52
CA ALA A 42 33.51 -4.25 -13.10
C ALA A 42 34.41 -3.05 -12.80
N ALA A 43 35.40 -2.78 -13.66
CA ALA A 43 36.28 -1.61 -13.53
C ALA A 43 35.51 -0.30 -13.74
N LEU A 44 34.64 -0.24 -14.76
CA LEU A 44 33.80 0.94 -15.04
C LEU A 44 32.79 1.18 -13.90
N ALA A 45 32.21 0.11 -13.34
CA ALA A 45 31.32 0.19 -12.20
C ALA A 45 32.03 0.70 -10.93
N ALA A 46 33.28 0.27 -10.70
CA ALA A 46 34.09 0.74 -9.58
C ALA A 46 34.51 2.21 -9.73
N GLU A 47 34.83 2.65 -10.96
CA GLU A 47 35.19 4.05 -11.25
C GLU A 47 33.98 4.97 -11.13
N ASN A 48 32.81 4.56 -11.64
CA ASN A 48 31.56 5.30 -11.48
C ASN A 48 31.14 5.39 -10.01
N ALA A 49 31.23 4.30 -9.25
CA ALA A 49 30.93 4.31 -7.81
C ALA A 49 31.88 5.25 -7.03
N ALA A 50 33.16 5.31 -7.42
CA ALA A 50 34.12 6.22 -6.81
C ALA A 50 33.84 7.69 -7.16
N ALA A 51 33.43 7.98 -8.40
CA ALA A 51 33.06 9.33 -8.84
C ALA A 51 31.76 9.82 -8.17
N GLU A 52 30.76 8.94 -8.03
CA GLU A 52 29.51 9.21 -7.33
C GLU A 52 29.78 9.52 -5.85
N ALA A 53 30.59 8.70 -5.17
CA ALA A 53 30.98 8.90 -3.78
C ALA A 53 31.76 10.21 -3.56
N ALA A 54 32.62 10.60 -4.51
CA ALA A 54 33.35 11.86 -4.46
C ALA A 54 32.43 13.08 -4.64
N LYS A 55 31.43 12.97 -5.53
CA LYS A 55 30.41 14.01 -5.76
C LYS A 55 29.51 14.17 -4.54
N GLU A 56 29.05 13.07 -3.94
CA GLU A 56 28.27 13.09 -2.69
C GLU A 56 29.06 13.72 -1.54
N ALA A 57 30.35 13.40 -1.40
CA ALA A 57 31.20 13.96 -0.37
C ALA A 57 31.38 15.49 -0.51
N GLU A 58 31.54 16.01 -1.73
CA GLU A 58 31.68 17.45 -1.96
C GLU A 58 30.34 18.19 -1.79
N LEU A 59 29.23 17.58 -2.21
CA LEU A 59 27.89 18.14 -1.97
C LEU A 59 27.58 18.22 -0.47
N ALA A 60 27.95 17.18 0.28
CA ALA A 60 27.82 17.15 1.74
C ALA A 60 28.69 18.21 2.42
N ARG A 61 29.92 18.45 1.92
CA ARG A 61 30.81 19.52 2.43
C ARG A 61 30.21 20.90 2.19
N LEU A 62 29.73 21.19 0.98
CA LEU A 62 29.09 22.47 0.65
C LEU A 62 27.80 22.69 1.43
N ALA A 63 27.00 21.65 1.64
CA ALA A 63 25.81 21.69 2.50
C ALA A 63 26.18 21.98 3.96
N ALA A 64 27.24 21.37 4.49
CA ALA A 64 27.72 21.62 5.84
C ALA A 64 28.24 23.06 6.05
N GLU A 65 28.96 23.62 5.07
CA GLU A 65 29.44 25.02 5.12
C GLU A 65 28.29 26.03 5.01
N ALA A 66 27.30 25.77 4.16
CA ALA A 66 26.09 26.58 4.06
C ALA A 66 25.28 26.54 5.36
N GLU A 67 25.18 25.36 5.98
CA GLU A 67 24.47 25.16 7.23
C GLU A 67 25.16 25.84 8.41
N GLU A 68 26.49 25.78 8.50
CA GLU A 68 27.24 26.47 9.57
C GLU A 68 27.06 27.99 9.49
N LYS A 69 27.05 28.54 8.27
CA LYS A 69 26.80 29.97 8.04
C LYS A 69 25.36 30.36 8.43
N ARG A 70 24.38 29.53 8.04
CA ARG A 70 22.96 29.70 8.42
C ARG A 70 22.78 29.70 9.93
N ILE A 71 23.33 28.69 10.62
CA ILE A 71 23.27 28.56 12.10
C ILE A 71 23.86 29.79 12.80
N LYS A 72 24.94 30.39 12.25
CA LYS A 72 25.59 31.55 12.85
C LYS A 72 24.76 32.83 12.70
N GLU A 73 24.09 33.01 11.56
CA GLU A 73 23.18 34.13 11.31
C GLU A 73 21.87 33.98 12.10
N GLU A 74 21.33 32.76 12.17
CA GLU A 74 20.16 32.42 13.00
C GLU A 74 20.44 32.64 14.49
N LYS A 75 21.60 32.23 15.02
CA LYS A 75 21.96 32.49 16.43
C LYS A 75 22.05 33.98 16.76
N LYS A 76 22.49 34.81 15.80
CA LYS A 76 22.57 36.28 15.99
C LYS A 76 21.17 36.92 15.96
N ALA A 77 20.30 36.47 15.05
CA ALA A 77 18.91 36.90 14.97
C ALA A 77 18.10 36.45 16.22
N ALA A 78 18.25 35.19 16.63
CA ALA A 78 17.58 34.61 17.80
C ALA A 78 17.96 35.34 19.09
N LYS A 79 19.22 35.76 19.26
CA LYS A 79 19.66 36.51 20.45
C LYS A 79 19.08 37.93 20.51
N ALA A 80 18.85 38.56 19.36
CA ALA A 80 18.17 39.86 19.28
C ALA A 80 16.66 39.72 19.50
N ALA A 81 16.05 38.68 18.93
CA ALA A 81 14.63 38.34 19.11
C ALA A 81 14.31 38.00 20.57
N ALA A 82 15.12 37.17 21.24
CA ALA A 82 14.92 36.79 22.64
C ALA A 82 14.99 37.99 23.61
N LYS A 83 15.76 39.04 23.27
CA LYS A 83 15.79 40.28 24.06
C LYS A 83 14.51 41.09 23.87
N ALA A 84 14.05 41.26 22.63
CA ALA A 84 12.81 41.95 22.32
C ALA A 84 11.57 41.22 22.88
N GLU A 85 11.59 39.89 22.86
CA GLU A 85 10.57 38.99 23.43
C GLU A 85 10.44 39.20 24.94
N LYS A 86 11.55 39.16 25.67
CA LYS A 86 11.55 39.38 27.12
C LYS A 86 11.01 40.77 27.50
N ASP A 87 11.33 41.79 26.72
CA ASP A 87 10.86 43.16 26.96
C ASP A 87 9.35 43.32 26.66
N TYR A 88 8.83 42.64 25.63
CA TYR A 88 7.40 42.68 25.25
C TYR A 88 6.51 41.90 26.23
N VAL A 89 6.90 40.67 26.60
CA VAL A 89 6.16 39.82 27.57
C VAL A 89 6.07 40.50 28.94
N ASN A 90 7.14 41.17 29.38
CA ASN A 90 7.15 41.90 30.67
C ASN A 90 6.28 43.17 30.67
N ASN A 91 5.85 43.65 29.50
CA ASN A 91 5.01 44.84 29.37
C ASN A 91 3.54 44.51 29.09
N ALA A 92 3.20 43.27 28.71
CA ALA A 92 1.84 42.83 28.39
C ALA A 92 0.84 43.07 29.53
N GLU A 93 1.18 42.66 30.76
CA GLU A 93 0.32 42.87 31.94
C GLU A 93 0.09 44.36 32.24
N LYS A 94 1.11 45.21 32.01
CA LYS A 94 1.00 46.67 32.18
C LYS A 94 0.10 47.30 31.12
N LEU A 95 0.09 46.75 29.90
CA LEU A 95 -0.80 47.20 28.83
C LEU A 95 -2.24 46.87 29.20
N VAL A 96 -2.54 45.63 29.59
CA VAL A 96 -3.90 45.18 29.95
C VAL A 96 -4.50 45.93 31.13
N ALA A 97 -3.66 46.39 32.07
CA ALA A 97 -4.08 47.11 33.26
C ALA A 97 -4.69 48.50 33.02
N LYS A 98 -4.52 49.11 31.83
CA LYS A 98 -5.17 50.40 31.52
C LYS A 98 -6.68 50.22 31.33
N THR A 99 -7.40 51.33 31.38
CA THR A 99 -8.86 51.32 31.29
C THR A 99 -9.33 51.01 29.85
N PRO A 100 -10.51 50.38 29.69
CA PRO A 100 -11.07 50.12 28.36
C PRO A 100 -11.20 51.36 27.47
N ALA A 101 -11.49 52.53 28.04
CA ALA A 101 -11.57 53.79 27.30
C ALA A 101 -10.19 54.23 26.76
N GLU A 102 -9.12 54.03 27.52
CA GLU A 102 -7.75 54.31 27.07
C GLU A 102 -7.30 53.37 25.96
N HIS A 103 -7.70 52.09 26.02
CA HIS A 103 -7.41 51.13 24.96
C HIS A 103 -8.10 51.48 23.66
N VAL A 104 -9.39 51.86 23.70
CA VAL A 104 -10.11 52.24 22.48
C VAL A 104 -9.59 53.57 21.92
N ALA A 105 -9.18 54.53 22.76
CA ALA A 105 -8.60 55.78 22.30
C ALA A 105 -7.22 55.62 21.64
N ALA A 106 -6.44 54.61 22.05
CA ALA A 106 -5.13 54.29 21.49
C ALA A 106 -5.17 53.22 20.39
N GLY A 107 -6.29 52.50 20.27
CA GLY A 107 -6.49 51.38 19.36
C GLY A 107 -6.94 51.82 17.97
N PRO A 108 -6.88 50.90 16.99
CA PRO A 108 -7.36 51.15 15.63
C PRO A 108 -8.88 51.36 15.62
N THR A 109 -9.35 52.36 14.87
CA THR A 109 -10.77 52.74 14.81
C THR A 109 -11.52 52.13 13.62
N ASP A 110 -10.79 51.66 12.61
CA ASP A 110 -11.25 51.18 11.31
C ASP A 110 -11.30 49.66 11.18
N VAL A 111 -10.99 48.92 12.25
CA VAL A 111 -11.04 47.45 12.30
C VAL A 111 -12.24 46.95 13.10
N LEU A 112 -12.74 45.75 12.79
CA LEU A 112 -13.81 45.14 13.59
C LEU A 112 -13.32 44.78 14.99
N PHE A 113 -12.11 44.24 15.11
CA PHE A 113 -11.56 43.85 16.40
C PHE A 113 -10.09 44.19 16.55
N PHE A 114 -9.66 44.34 17.80
CA PHE A 114 -8.25 44.37 18.17
C PHE A 114 -8.07 43.79 19.57
N THR A 115 -6.87 43.34 19.87
CA THR A 115 -6.50 42.78 21.18
C THR A 115 -5.60 43.75 21.95
N VAL A 116 -5.58 43.62 23.27
CA VAL A 116 -4.61 44.25 24.16
C VAL A 116 -4.01 43.16 25.04
N PRO A 117 -2.69 42.90 24.97
CA PRO A 117 -1.75 43.45 24.00
C PRO A 117 -2.13 43.16 22.54
N ASP A 118 -1.63 43.97 21.60
CA ASP A 118 -1.92 43.94 20.15
C ASP A 118 -1.54 42.60 19.51
N ARG A 119 -0.69 41.83 20.19
CA ARG A 119 -0.48 40.39 19.96
C ARG A 119 -0.73 39.66 21.27
N LEU A 120 -1.62 38.67 21.25
CA LEU A 120 -1.88 37.83 22.42
C LEU A 120 -0.59 37.12 22.85
N VAL A 121 -0.42 36.93 24.15
CA VAL A 121 0.78 36.33 24.73
C VAL A 121 0.36 35.08 25.52
N ALA A 122 0.91 33.93 25.16
CA ALA A 122 0.64 32.67 25.87
C ALA A 122 0.94 32.78 27.38
N GLY A 123 0.03 32.28 28.22
CA GLY A 123 0.15 32.31 29.68
C GLY A 123 -0.05 33.69 30.33
N LYS A 124 -0.58 34.68 29.60
CA LYS A 124 -0.81 36.05 30.10
C LYS A 124 -2.27 36.50 29.93
N PRO A 125 -2.73 37.44 30.76
CA PRO A 125 -4.04 38.04 30.58
C PRO A 125 -4.06 38.91 29.32
N ALA A 126 -5.23 39.01 28.69
CA ALA A 126 -5.48 39.86 27.54
C ALA A 126 -6.92 40.40 27.54
N LYS A 127 -7.18 41.39 26.69
CA LYS A 127 -8.51 41.93 26.39
C LYS A 127 -8.72 41.90 24.89
N ILE A 128 -9.90 41.48 24.46
CA ILE A 128 -10.33 41.60 23.06
C ILE A 128 -11.45 42.63 22.97
N TYR A 129 -11.34 43.53 22.01
CA TYR A 129 -12.27 44.62 21.74
C TYR A 129 -12.93 44.41 20.38
N ILE A 130 -14.25 44.60 20.32
CA ILE A 130 -15.06 44.57 19.10
C ILE A 130 -15.70 45.94 18.90
N ASN A 131 -15.54 46.54 17.73
CA ASN A 131 -16.22 47.75 17.30
C ASN A 131 -17.35 47.40 16.33
N THR A 132 -18.58 47.31 16.81
CA THR A 132 -19.71 46.82 16.03
C THR A 132 -20.09 47.70 14.85
N TRP A 133 -19.68 48.97 14.82
CA TRP A 133 -19.90 49.86 13.67
C TRP A 133 -19.18 49.41 12.41
N ASN A 134 -18.11 48.65 12.56
CA ASN A 134 -17.30 48.12 11.49
C ASN A 134 -17.77 46.73 11.01
N SER A 135 -18.86 46.21 11.59
CA SER A 135 -19.55 45.01 11.11
C SER A 135 -20.80 45.39 10.33
N GLY A 136 -21.07 44.73 9.21
CA GLY A 136 -22.34 44.87 8.49
C GLY A 136 -23.54 44.25 9.24
N ILE A 137 -23.28 43.35 10.19
CA ILE A 137 -24.28 42.50 10.87
C ILE A 137 -24.53 42.97 12.31
N LEU A 138 -23.45 43.30 13.03
CA LEU A 138 -23.51 43.70 14.45
C LEU A 138 -23.78 45.20 14.65
N LYS A 139 -23.83 45.98 13.57
CA LYS A 139 -24.11 47.42 13.62
C LYS A 139 -25.42 47.70 14.34
N ASP A 140 -25.43 48.71 15.20
CA ASP A 140 -26.57 49.12 16.03
C ASP A 140 -27.06 48.09 17.07
N LYS A 141 -26.34 46.98 17.28
CA LYS A 141 -26.67 45.96 18.29
C LYS A 141 -26.14 46.32 19.68
N HIS A 142 -26.82 45.84 20.73
CA HIS A 142 -26.55 46.22 22.12
C HIS A 142 -26.12 45.06 23.04
N ASN A 143 -26.22 43.81 22.58
CA ASN A 143 -25.87 42.62 23.34
C ASN A 143 -24.99 41.70 22.50
N VAL A 144 -23.68 41.90 22.57
CA VAL A 144 -22.68 41.13 21.79
C VAL A 144 -22.15 39.98 22.63
N ARG A 145 -22.14 38.77 22.09
CA ARG A 145 -21.46 37.59 22.63
C ARG A 145 -20.30 37.19 21.74
N ILE A 146 -19.29 36.61 22.37
CA ILE A 146 -18.15 35.99 21.70
C ILE A 146 -18.10 34.52 22.09
N THR A 147 -18.06 33.64 21.09
CA THR A 147 -17.74 32.22 21.24
C THR A 147 -16.37 32.01 20.64
N ALA A 148 -15.42 31.49 21.40
CA ALA A 148 -14.03 31.41 20.99
C ALA A 148 -13.36 30.11 21.45
N GLY A 149 -12.29 29.71 20.76
CA GLY A 149 -11.46 28.55 21.08
C GLY A 149 -10.05 28.68 20.56
N TYR A 150 -9.06 28.13 21.27
CA TYR A 150 -7.66 28.21 20.83
C TYR A 150 -7.27 27.05 19.92
N ASN A 151 -6.24 27.26 19.09
CA ASN A 151 -5.60 26.26 18.23
C ASN A 151 -6.59 25.53 17.30
N ASP A 152 -7.39 26.29 16.56
CA ASP A 152 -8.44 25.75 15.68
C ASP A 152 -9.51 24.97 16.47
N TRP A 153 -9.90 25.51 17.63
CA TRP A 153 -10.87 24.92 18.58
C TRP A 153 -10.40 23.63 19.26
N LYS A 154 -9.09 23.34 19.20
CA LYS A 154 -8.48 22.12 19.77
C LYS A 154 -7.94 22.32 21.20
N LEU A 155 -7.86 23.56 21.68
CA LEU A 155 -7.32 23.89 22.99
C LEU A 155 -8.23 24.90 23.71
N GLU A 156 -9.11 24.41 24.58
CA GLU A 156 -10.04 25.20 25.41
C GLU A 156 -11.01 26.13 24.64
N ASN A 157 -12.30 26.04 24.96
CA ASN A 157 -13.34 26.86 24.34
C ASN A 157 -14.11 27.65 25.40
N PHE A 158 -14.54 28.86 25.07
CA PHE A 158 -15.35 29.71 25.94
C PHE A 158 -16.43 30.47 25.17
N ASP A 159 -17.51 30.81 25.85
CA ASP A 159 -18.61 31.61 25.33
C ASP A 159 -19.05 32.61 26.41
N THR A 160 -18.98 33.90 26.10
CA THR A 160 -19.33 34.96 27.06
C THR A 160 -19.94 36.19 26.40
N SER A 161 -20.81 36.87 27.13
CA SER A 161 -21.28 38.22 26.78
C SER A 161 -20.17 39.24 26.96
N MET A 162 -20.02 40.13 25.99
CA MET A 162 -19.03 41.20 26.00
C MET A 162 -19.60 42.45 26.70
N LYS A 163 -18.72 43.17 27.41
CA LYS A 163 -19.07 44.37 28.18
C LYS A 163 -18.96 45.63 27.29
N PRO A 164 -19.94 46.54 27.28
CA PRO A 164 -19.79 47.81 26.57
C PRO A 164 -18.70 48.67 27.21
N VAL A 165 -17.92 49.39 26.40
CA VAL A 165 -16.84 50.29 26.86
C VAL A 165 -17.39 51.60 27.47
N GLY A 166 -18.66 51.92 27.24
CA GLY A 166 -19.37 53.08 27.78
C GLY A 166 -19.59 54.22 26.77
N ASP A 167 -20.09 55.37 27.23
CA ASP A 167 -20.50 56.49 26.36
C ASP A 167 -19.38 57.13 25.53
N VAL A 168 -18.12 56.92 25.93
CA VAL A 168 -16.92 57.50 25.30
C VAL A 168 -16.58 56.81 23.97
N ALA A 169 -17.04 55.57 23.76
CA ALA A 169 -16.85 54.78 22.55
C ALA A 169 -18.09 53.93 22.25
N LYS A 170 -19.18 54.60 21.84
CA LYS A 170 -20.45 53.94 21.50
C LYS A 170 -20.22 52.88 20.41
N GLY A 171 -20.71 51.67 20.63
CA GLY A 171 -20.54 50.53 19.71
C GLY A 171 -19.31 49.65 19.96
N CYS A 172 -18.43 50.02 20.91
CA CYS A 172 -17.30 49.18 21.30
C CYS A 172 -17.64 48.29 22.51
N PHE A 173 -17.36 46.99 22.39
CA PHE A 173 -17.52 45.97 23.42
C PHE A 173 -16.19 45.28 23.70
N TYR A 174 -15.99 44.74 24.90
CA TYR A 174 -14.78 44.01 25.24
C TYR A 174 -15.05 42.84 26.19
N THR A 175 -14.17 41.84 26.16
CA THR A 175 -14.07 40.85 27.23
C THR A 175 -12.61 40.66 27.63
N GLU A 176 -12.42 40.19 28.85
CA GLU A 176 -11.13 39.79 29.38
C GLU A 176 -10.96 38.29 29.15
N LEU A 177 -9.76 37.85 28.82
CA LEU A 177 -9.43 36.44 28.59
C LEU A 177 -8.03 36.13 29.12
N GLU A 178 -7.86 34.92 29.65
CA GLU A 178 -6.56 34.35 29.99
C GLU A 178 -6.13 33.49 28.79
N VAL A 179 -4.93 33.75 28.26
CA VAL A 179 -4.42 33.01 27.11
C VAL A 179 -3.71 31.75 27.60
N PRO A 180 -4.11 30.53 27.20
CA PRO A 180 -3.43 29.29 27.60
C PRO A 180 -1.95 29.25 27.20
N GLU A 181 -1.12 28.56 27.97
CA GLU A 181 0.32 28.44 27.69
C GLU A 181 0.64 27.71 26.37
N LEU A 182 -0.27 26.85 25.91
CA LEU A 182 -0.12 26.06 24.68
C LEU A 182 -0.85 26.69 23.48
N ALA A 183 -1.37 27.93 23.61
CA ALA A 183 -2.09 28.57 22.52
C ALA A 183 -1.14 29.19 21.48
N TYR A 184 -1.37 28.90 20.20
CA TYR A 184 -0.75 29.56 19.04
C TYR A 184 -1.72 30.47 18.28
N GLY A 185 -3.03 30.32 18.50
CA GLY A 185 -4.04 31.15 17.87
C GLY A 185 -5.38 31.09 18.58
N LEU A 186 -6.15 32.17 18.55
CA LEU A 186 -7.51 32.28 19.07
C LEU A 186 -8.48 32.41 17.89
N ASN A 187 -9.37 31.43 17.74
CA ASN A 187 -10.46 31.46 16.78
C ASN A 187 -11.74 31.92 17.48
N PHE A 188 -12.56 32.76 16.86
CA PHE A 188 -13.81 33.21 17.47
C PHE A 188 -14.88 33.61 16.45
N VAL A 189 -16.13 33.58 16.92
CA VAL A 189 -17.31 34.07 16.22
C VAL A 189 -18.08 35.02 17.14
N LEU A 190 -18.80 35.95 16.53
CA LEU A 190 -19.56 36.97 17.26
C LEU A 190 -21.05 36.77 17.01
N GLU A 191 -21.84 36.94 18.05
CA GLU A 191 -23.29 36.82 17.99
C GLU A 191 -23.94 38.04 18.64
N ALA A 192 -25.01 38.56 18.02
CA ALA A 192 -25.87 39.54 18.65
C ALA A 192 -27.32 39.37 18.16
N ASP A 193 -28.25 39.28 19.11
CA ASP A 193 -29.70 39.19 18.88
C ASP A 193 -30.10 38.10 17.86
N GLY A 194 -29.44 36.93 17.93
CA GLY A 194 -29.69 35.77 17.07
C GLY A 194 -29.03 35.82 15.69
N GLN A 195 -28.22 36.84 15.40
CA GLN A 195 -27.44 36.96 14.16
C GLN A 195 -25.95 36.77 14.43
N TRP A 196 -25.30 36.01 13.55
CA TRP A 196 -23.90 35.65 13.68
C TRP A 196 -23.05 36.44 12.68
N ASP A 197 -21.96 37.03 13.17
CA ASP A 197 -20.87 37.55 12.36
C ASP A 197 -19.66 36.62 12.50
N ASN A 198 -19.46 35.81 11.47
CA ASN A 198 -18.37 34.86 11.33
C ASN A 198 -17.49 35.20 10.10
N ASN A 199 -17.35 36.49 9.76
CA ASN A 199 -16.45 36.94 8.68
C ASN A 199 -16.63 36.16 7.36
N ASN A 200 -17.83 36.21 6.79
CA ASN A 200 -18.15 35.56 5.51
C ASN A 200 -17.81 34.05 5.46
N LYS A 201 -18.05 33.32 6.57
CA LYS A 201 -17.81 31.88 6.79
C LYS A 201 -16.41 31.48 7.27
N ASP A 202 -15.45 32.40 7.38
CA ASP A 202 -14.16 32.15 8.02
C ASP A 202 -14.13 32.76 9.42
N ASN A 203 -14.10 31.94 10.48
CA ASN A 203 -14.03 32.41 11.87
C ASN A 203 -12.96 33.50 12.04
N TRP A 204 -13.23 34.51 12.86
CA TRP A 204 -12.23 35.52 13.18
C TRP A 204 -11.04 34.88 13.90
N TYR A 205 -9.84 35.34 13.61
CA TYR A 205 -8.61 34.73 14.12
C TYR A 205 -7.65 35.80 14.66
N ALA A 206 -7.09 35.55 15.84
CA ALA A 206 -6.04 36.36 16.45
C ALA A 206 -4.82 35.48 16.78
N ASP A 207 -3.65 35.86 16.27
CA ASP A 207 -2.41 35.15 16.58
C ASP A 207 -2.04 35.25 18.06
N VAL A 208 -1.61 34.12 18.62
CA VAL A 208 -0.97 34.04 19.93
C VAL A 208 0.52 33.86 19.73
N HIS A 209 1.31 34.78 20.27
CA HIS A 209 2.75 34.82 20.10
C HIS A 209 3.49 34.49 21.39
N PHE A 210 4.79 34.23 21.25
CA PHE A 210 5.77 34.11 22.35
C PHE A 210 5.58 32.89 23.27
N GLY A 211 4.93 31.85 22.75
CA GLY A 211 4.96 30.47 23.24
C GLY A 211 5.82 29.56 22.33
N LYS A 212 5.68 28.24 22.49
CA LYS A 212 6.28 27.25 21.59
C LYS A 212 5.78 27.44 20.15
N SER A 213 6.58 27.10 19.14
CA SER A 213 6.15 27.17 17.73
C SER A 213 4.94 26.27 17.48
N ARG A 214 4.19 26.54 16.39
CA ARG A 214 3.08 25.67 15.99
C ARG A 214 3.54 24.22 15.81
N GLU A 215 4.71 24.02 15.19
CA GLU A 215 5.33 22.72 15.00
C GLU A 215 5.75 22.07 16.32
N GLU A 216 6.29 22.85 17.26
CA GLU A 216 6.66 22.35 18.60
C GLU A 216 5.43 21.97 19.44
N ILE A 217 4.34 22.75 19.37
CA ILE A 217 3.08 22.44 20.05
C ILE A 217 2.45 21.21 19.44
N VAL A 218 2.41 21.09 18.10
CA VAL A 218 1.92 19.90 17.41
C VAL A 218 2.76 18.67 17.79
N THR A 219 4.08 18.82 17.89
CA THR A 219 4.99 17.75 18.31
C THR A 219 4.73 17.34 19.75
N LEU A 220 4.61 18.28 20.69
CA LEU A 220 4.30 17.96 22.09
C LEU A 220 2.91 17.36 22.27
N MET A 221 1.92 17.80 21.49
CA MET A 221 0.59 17.19 21.48
C MET A 221 0.65 15.75 20.97
N LYS A 222 1.48 15.49 19.95
CA LYS A 222 1.73 14.14 19.44
C LYS A 222 2.46 13.27 20.46
N GLU A 223 3.56 13.75 21.04
CA GLU A 223 4.31 13.05 22.08
C GLU A 223 3.46 12.75 23.31
N LYS A 224 2.63 13.71 23.73
CA LYS A 224 1.66 13.51 24.82
C LYS A 224 0.65 12.44 24.47
N LYS A 225 0.08 12.48 23.25
CA LYS A 225 -0.87 11.47 22.80
C LYS A 225 -0.23 10.07 22.76
N GLU A 226 0.98 9.95 22.21
CA GLU A 226 1.72 8.69 22.18
C GLU A 226 2.04 8.18 23.60
N TYR A 227 2.45 9.07 24.50
CA TYR A 227 2.65 8.75 25.91
C TYR A 227 1.35 8.30 26.59
N ASP A 228 0.23 8.97 26.33
CA ASP A 228 -1.08 8.63 26.90
C ASP A 228 -1.55 7.26 26.39
N GLU A 229 -1.31 6.92 25.13
CA GLU A 229 -1.55 5.60 24.53
C GLU A 229 -0.66 4.52 25.16
N ASP A 230 0.65 4.77 25.25
CA ASP A 230 1.60 3.85 25.90
C ASP A 230 1.27 3.66 27.38
N PHE A 231 0.85 4.73 28.06
CA PHE A 231 0.39 4.70 29.44
C PHE A 231 -0.87 3.86 29.57
N ALA A 232 -1.86 4.00 28.67
CA ALA A 232 -3.07 3.20 28.70
C ALA A 232 -2.78 1.71 28.47
N ILE A 233 -1.91 1.37 27.50
CA ILE A 233 -1.48 -0.01 27.23
C ILE A 233 -0.74 -0.57 28.46
N ALA A 234 0.28 0.14 28.92
CA ALA A 234 1.10 -0.28 30.06
C ALA A 234 0.25 -0.44 31.34
N SER A 235 -0.65 0.50 31.61
CA SER A 235 -1.53 0.44 32.77
C SER A 235 -2.47 -0.75 32.69
N LYS A 236 -3.08 -1.01 31.52
CA LYS A 236 -3.98 -2.16 31.33
C LYS A 236 -3.25 -3.50 31.47
N GLU A 237 -2.05 -3.64 30.90
CA GLU A 237 -1.22 -4.84 31.04
C GLU A 237 -0.87 -5.09 32.51
N ILE A 238 -0.37 -4.07 33.21
CA ILE A 238 0.04 -4.16 34.62
C ILE A 238 -1.18 -4.37 35.55
N GLU A 239 -2.33 -3.78 35.25
CA GLU A 239 -3.57 -4.01 36.00
C GLU A 239 -4.11 -5.43 35.79
N THR A 240 -3.98 -5.97 34.58
CA THR A 240 -4.29 -7.39 34.30
C THR A 240 -3.35 -8.30 35.09
N GLU A 241 -2.04 -8.01 35.11
CA GLU A 241 -1.07 -8.75 35.94
C GLU A 241 -1.43 -8.69 37.44
N ARG A 242 -1.83 -7.52 37.94
CA ARG A 242 -2.26 -7.31 39.35
C ARG A 242 -3.53 -8.08 39.68
N TYR A 243 -4.51 -8.10 38.78
CA TYR A 243 -5.76 -8.85 38.94
C TYR A 243 -5.50 -10.37 38.91
N GLU A 244 -4.67 -10.82 37.98
CA GLU A 244 -4.26 -12.21 37.87
C GLU A 244 -3.50 -12.67 39.13
N GLU A 245 -2.59 -11.85 39.67
CA GLU A 245 -1.89 -12.13 40.93
C GLU A 245 -2.87 -12.30 42.11
N GLY A 246 -3.92 -11.48 42.18
CA GLY A 246 -4.98 -11.58 43.19
C GLY A 246 -5.85 -12.84 43.05
N SER A 247 -6.29 -13.16 41.84
CA SER A 247 -7.11 -14.36 41.56
C SER A 247 -6.33 -15.67 41.73
N ARG A 248 -5.02 -15.67 41.48
CA ARG A 248 -4.14 -16.86 41.57
C ARG A 248 -3.80 -17.28 43.00
N ARG A 249 -4.16 -16.48 44.02
CA ARG A 249 -4.03 -16.83 45.45
C ARG A 249 -5.25 -17.58 46.02
N GLU A 250 -6.39 -17.61 45.33
CA GLU A 250 -7.58 -18.32 45.80
C GLU A 250 -7.38 -19.85 45.72
N ASN A 251 -7.68 -20.55 46.82
CA ASN A 251 -7.66 -22.00 46.95
C ASN A 251 -6.29 -22.68 46.73
N VAL A 252 -5.18 -21.96 46.90
CA VAL A 252 -3.83 -22.54 46.89
C VAL A 252 -3.36 -22.78 48.33
N ALA A 253 -2.78 -23.95 48.58
CA ALA A 253 -2.28 -24.33 49.89
C ALA A 253 -1.02 -23.55 50.27
N ASP A 254 -1.00 -23.00 51.49
CA ASP A 254 0.13 -22.29 52.07
C ASP A 254 1.06 -23.28 52.79
N GLY A 255 2.14 -23.67 52.12
CA GLY A 255 3.20 -24.52 52.67
C GLY A 255 2.89 -26.01 52.86
N GLU A 256 1.62 -26.42 53.05
CA GLU A 256 1.22 -27.81 53.28
C GLU A 256 -0.07 -28.25 52.55
N ILE A 257 -0.07 -29.45 51.97
CA ILE A 257 -1.26 -30.08 51.39
C ILE A 257 -1.65 -31.29 52.23
N HIS A 258 -2.93 -31.33 52.63
CA HIS A 258 -3.49 -32.43 53.41
C HIS A 258 -4.55 -33.19 52.58
N MET A 259 -4.44 -34.51 52.54
CA MET A 259 -5.42 -35.40 51.89
C MET A 259 -5.81 -36.53 52.84
N TYR A 260 -7.10 -36.87 52.86
CA TYR A 260 -7.65 -37.92 53.72
C TYR A 260 -7.25 -37.81 55.21
N GLY A 261 -7.06 -36.58 55.71
CA GLY A 261 -6.65 -36.30 57.09
C GLY A 261 -5.16 -36.46 57.38
N ARG A 262 -4.30 -36.58 56.36
CA ARG A 262 -2.84 -36.66 56.46
C ARG A 262 -2.15 -35.60 55.62
N CYS A 263 -1.02 -35.07 56.11
CA CYS A 263 -0.15 -34.19 55.33
C CYS A 263 0.60 -35.02 54.26
N ILE A 264 0.35 -34.71 52.99
CA ILE A 264 0.95 -35.39 51.83
C ILE A 264 2.09 -34.57 51.22
N VAL A 265 2.00 -33.25 51.30
CA VAL A 265 3.06 -32.34 50.85
C VAL A 265 3.33 -31.35 51.94
N ARG A 266 4.60 -31.08 52.22
CA ARG A 266 5.00 -29.91 53.00
C ARG A 266 6.37 -29.40 52.57
N THR A 267 6.70 -28.20 53.02
CA THR A 267 8.04 -27.61 52.90
C THR A 267 8.62 -27.35 54.29
N HIS A 268 9.94 -27.43 54.45
CA HIS A 268 10.58 -27.16 55.75
C HIS A 268 10.53 -25.69 56.16
N ASP A 269 10.64 -24.79 55.18
CA ASP A 269 10.57 -23.34 55.33
C ASP A 269 9.48 -22.81 54.39
N ASN A 270 8.97 -21.61 54.66
CA ASN A 270 8.06 -20.92 53.73
C ASN A 270 8.71 -20.82 52.34
N LEU A 271 7.95 -21.17 51.30
CA LEU A 271 8.41 -21.05 49.93
C LEU A 271 8.54 -19.57 49.58
N GLU A 272 9.77 -19.09 49.37
CA GLU A 272 10.04 -17.71 48.98
C GLU A 272 10.70 -17.66 47.61
N ALA A 273 10.23 -16.77 46.74
CA ALA A 273 10.77 -16.62 45.39
C ALA A 273 12.28 -16.25 45.41
N GLY A 274 13.09 -16.99 44.65
CA GLY A 274 14.54 -16.78 44.57
C GLY A 274 15.36 -17.39 45.71
N LYS A 275 14.74 -18.11 46.67
CA LYS A 275 15.44 -18.81 47.76
C LYS A 275 15.47 -20.32 47.53
N MET A 276 16.42 -21.00 48.18
CA MET A 276 16.45 -22.47 48.23
C MET A 276 15.36 -22.95 49.19
N ALA A 277 14.56 -23.91 48.76
CA ALA A 277 13.53 -24.56 49.55
C ALA A 277 13.75 -26.08 49.61
N TYR A 278 13.15 -26.74 50.59
CA TYR A 278 13.16 -28.19 50.73
C TYR A 278 11.74 -28.74 50.64
N LEU A 279 11.44 -29.45 49.55
CA LEU A 279 10.13 -30.07 49.30
C LEU A 279 10.09 -31.46 49.92
N LEU A 280 9.04 -31.76 50.67
CA LEU A 280 8.75 -33.10 51.19
C LEU A 280 7.43 -33.62 50.62
N PHE A 281 7.47 -34.86 50.17
CA PHE A 281 6.34 -35.61 49.64
C PHE A 281 6.16 -36.92 50.40
N ASN A 282 4.95 -37.18 50.88
CA ASN A 282 4.60 -38.42 51.53
C ASN A 282 3.94 -39.36 50.52
N LYS A 283 4.52 -40.55 50.37
CA LYS A 283 3.98 -41.58 49.47
C LYS A 283 2.72 -42.28 50.00
N ALA A 284 2.26 -41.94 51.22
CA ALA A 284 1.03 -42.48 51.78
C ALA A 284 -0.16 -42.29 50.83
N HIS A 285 -0.89 -43.38 50.52
CA HIS A 285 -2.08 -43.38 49.65
C HIS A 285 -1.86 -42.95 48.18
N ASN A 286 -0.61 -42.81 47.73
CA ASN A 286 -0.27 -42.46 46.35
C ASN A 286 -0.37 -43.68 45.40
N PRO A 287 -0.83 -43.51 44.15
CA PRO A 287 -1.04 -44.59 43.17
C PRO A 287 0.24 -45.31 42.68
N ILE A 288 1.43 -44.74 42.89
CA ILE A 288 2.73 -45.24 42.43
C ILE A 288 3.22 -46.46 43.25
N GLY A 289 2.72 -46.68 44.49
CA GLY A 289 2.89 -47.93 45.28
C GLY A 289 4.31 -48.38 45.70
N GLY A 290 4.42 -49.14 46.81
CA GLY A 290 5.64 -49.86 47.25
C GLY A 290 6.79 -49.05 47.89
N PRO A 291 7.67 -49.65 48.72
CA PRO A 291 8.72 -48.92 49.47
C PRO A 291 10.08 -48.75 48.75
N SER A 292 10.22 -49.14 47.48
CA SER A 292 11.52 -49.11 46.78
C SER A 292 11.50 -48.33 45.47
N GLY A 293 12.36 -47.33 45.34
CA GLY A 293 12.59 -46.54 44.13
C GLY A 293 12.82 -45.05 44.43
N LYS A 294 13.50 -44.35 43.53
CA LYS A 294 13.55 -42.87 43.51
C LYS A 294 12.24 -42.33 42.95
N LEU A 295 11.77 -41.19 43.45
CA LEU A 295 10.65 -40.45 42.86
C LEU A 295 11.19 -39.25 42.10
N ILE A 296 10.49 -38.84 41.05
CA ILE A 296 10.80 -37.62 40.31
C ILE A 296 9.63 -36.67 40.46
N ALA A 297 9.87 -35.49 41.02
CA ALA A 297 8.93 -34.37 41.00
C ALA A 297 9.18 -33.52 39.74
N HIS A 298 8.17 -33.41 38.89
CA HIS A 298 8.19 -32.56 37.71
C HIS A 298 7.64 -31.21 38.10
N ILE A 299 8.54 -30.25 38.28
CA ILE A 299 8.24 -28.92 38.79
C ILE A 299 7.95 -27.98 37.62
N GLY A 300 6.83 -27.29 37.70
CA GLY A 300 6.55 -26.05 36.99
C GLY A 300 6.28 -24.94 37.98
N THR A 301 6.29 -23.71 37.50
CA THR A 301 5.73 -22.58 38.26
C THR A 301 4.51 -22.05 37.55
N ASN A 302 3.67 -21.32 38.28
CA ASN A 302 2.66 -20.47 37.67
C ASN A 302 1.66 -21.24 36.77
N LYS A 303 1.22 -22.44 37.20
CA LYS A 303 0.39 -23.41 36.44
C LYS A 303 1.08 -24.01 35.21
N PHE A 304 2.37 -24.29 35.28
CA PHE A 304 3.16 -24.76 34.14
C PHE A 304 3.08 -23.80 32.93
N ALA A 305 2.93 -22.49 33.16
CA ALA A 305 2.77 -21.51 32.08
C ALA A 305 3.92 -21.53 31.05
N MET A 306 5.11 -21.94 31.49
CA MET A 306 6.31 -22.11 30.66
C MET A 306 6.68 -23.58 30.43
N GLY A 307 5.77 -24.52 30.73
CA GLY A 307 6.03 -25.96 30.72
C GLY A 307 6.70 -26.47 32.00
N THR A 308 7.32 -27.66 31.93
CA THR A 308 8.13 -28.22 33.03
C THR A 308 9.47 -27.50 33.09
N GLU A 309 9.75 -26.88 34.23
CA GLU A 309 10.96 -26.06 34.42
C GLU A 309 12.11 -26.85 35.05
N ALA A 310 11.81 -27.87 35.87
CA ALA A 310 12.82 -28.73 36.48
C ALA A 310 12.28 -30.12 36.85
N GLU A 311 13.16 -31.12 36.85
CA GLU A 311 12.90 -32.45 37.40
C GLU A 311 13.75 -32.66 38.67
N LEU A 312 13.11 -32.88 39.81
CA LEU A 312 13.77 -33.12 41.08
C LEU A 312 13.72 -34.59 41.44
N ILE A 313 14.89 -35.21 41.64
CA ILE A 313 14.99 -36.55 42.17
C ILE A 313 14.77 -36.48 43.68
N LEU A 314 13.63 -36.97 44.17
CA LEU A 314 13.30 -37.01 45.59
C LEU A 314 13.90 -38.26 46.24
N GLU A 315 14.61 -38.07 47.35
CA GLU A 315 15.27 -39.15 48.09
C GLU A 315 14.55 -39.49 49.41
N PRO A 316 14.55 -40.76 49.86
CA PRO A 316 13.93 -41.14 51.13
C PRO A 316 14.50 -40.39 52.34
N VAL A 317 13.62 -39.75 53.12
CA VAL A 317 13.98 -38.97 54.30
C VAL A 317 13.97 -39.87 55.54
N LYS A 318 15.15 -40.14 56.12
CA LYS A 318 15.33 -41.10 57.22
C LYS A 318 15.01 -40.56 58.62
N THR A 319 14.78 -39.26 58.75
CA THR A 319 14.62 -38.56 60.04
C THR A 319 13.18 -38.40 60.50
N GLU A 320 12.20 -38.72 59.65
CA GLU A 320 10.76 -38.62 59.95
C GLU A 320 10.22 -39.88 60.63
N ARG A 321 9.19 -39.74 61.47
CA ARG A 321 8.60 -40.86 62.23
C ARG A 321 7.84 -41.80 61.29
N VAL A 322 8.35 -43.01 61.07
CA VAL A 322 7.74 -44.01 60.19
C VAL A 322 6.57 -44.73 60.88
N ASP A 323 5.42 -44.81 60.23
CA ASP A 323 4.34 -45.78 60.47
C ASP A 323 4.12 -46.63 59.20
N ASP A 324 3.21 -47.61 59.24
CA ASP A 324 3.06 -48.64 58.20
C ASP A 324 2.80 -48.06 56.77
N ASP A 325 2.35 -46.80 56.66
CA ASP A 325 2.03 -46.12 55.40
C ASP A 325 2.83 -44.80 55.18
N ASN A 326 3.78 -44.44 56.06
CA ASN A 326 4.42 -43.12 56.07
C ASN A 326 5.85 -43.12 55.50
N TYR A 327 5.98 -42.91 54.18
CA TYR A 327 7.27 -42.85 53.47
C TYR A 327 7.51 -41.44 52.90
N TRP A 328 8.33 -40.65 53.59
CA TRP A 328 8.70 -39.31 53.15
C TRP A 328 9.88 -39.33 52.18
N TYR A 329 9.74 -38.57 51.10
CA TYR A 329 10.77 -38.29 50.11
C TYR A 329 10.98 -36.79 50.02
N GLY A 330 12.21 -36.34 49.80
CA GLY A 330 12.46 -34.90 49.68
C GLY A 330 13.69 -34.54 48.87
N ALA A 331 13.71 -33.29 48.41
CA ALA A 331 14.82 -32.69 47.68
C ALA A 331 14.88 -31.17 47.90
N SER A 332 16.09 -30.62 47.81
CA SER A 332 16.30 -29.18 47.75
C SER A 332 16.13 -28.67 46.32
N PHE A 333 15.54 -27.50 46.15
CA PHE A 333 15.48 -26.81 44.87
C PHE A 333 15.50 -25.29 45.04
N LEU A 334 15.92 -24.57 44.00
CA LEU A 334 15.84 -23.12 43.95
C LEU A 334 14.47 -22.72 43.44
N VAL A 335 13.71 -21.97 44.23
CA VAL A 335 12.42 -21.42 43.79
C VAL A 335 12.69 -20.32 42.76
N PRO A 336 12.13 -20.38 41.54
CA PRO A 336 12.35 -19.35 40.53
C PRO A 336 11.96 -17.94 41.05
N PRO A 337 12.74 -16.89 40.75
CA PRO A 337 12.45 -15.53 41.23
C PRO A 337 11.10 -14.96 40.75
N THR A 338 10.53 -15.55 39.70
CA THR A 338 9.25 -15.18 39.09
C THR A 338 8.09 -16.08 39.55
N ALA A 339 8.33 -17.02 40.46
CA ALA A 339 7.32 -17.97 40.92
C ALA A 339 6.39 -17.31 41.94
N TYR A 340 5.08 -17.43 41.73
CA TYR A 340 4.05 -17.12 42.72
C TYR A 340 3.26 -18.38 43.15
N THR A 341 3.29 -19.45 42.34
CA THR A 341 2.94 -20.81 42.75
C THR A 341 4.03 -21.79 42.34
N LEU A 342 4.20 -22.82 43.16
CA LEU A 342 4.93 -24.03 42.83
C LEU A 342 3.91 -25.09 42.42
N ASP A 343 4.01 -25.58 41.19
CA ASP A 343 3.13 -26.60 40.62
C ASP A 343 3.95 -27.86 40.34
N PHE A 344 3.45 -29.04 40.70
CA PHE A 344 4.19 -30.26 40.40
C PHE A 344 3.33 -31.52 40.33
N VAL A 345 3.86 -32.50 39.60
CA VAL A 345 3.36 -33.88 39.56
C VAL A 345 4.49 -34.84 39.91
N ILE A 346 4.15 -35.99 40.45
CA ILE A 346 5.13 -37.01 40.87
C ILE A 346 5.10 -38.17 39.88
N SER A 347 6.27 -38.70 39.54
CA SER A 347 6.39 -39.96 38.78
C SER A 347 7.38 -40.92 39.44
N ASP A 348 7.31 -42.20 39.06
CA ASP A 348 8.39 -43.14 39.35
C ASP A 348 9.65 -42.86 38.49
N GLU A 349 10.78 -43.46 38.88
CA GLU A 349 12.06 -43.28 38.18
C GLU A 349 12.01 -43.62 36.68
N LYS A 350 11.10 -44.51 36.26
CA LYS A 350 10.92 -44.92 34.86
C LYS A 350 9.91 -44.05 34.10
N LYS A 351 9.20 -43.14 34.78
CA LYS A 351 8.11 -42.31 34.25
C LYS A 351 6.94 -43.11 33.66
N GLU A 352 6.74 -44.34 34.15
CA GLU A 352 5.67 -45.24 33.74
C GLU A 352 4.41 -45.03 34.58
N ASN A 353 4.57 -44.60 35.84
CA ASN A 353 3.47 -44.33 36.77
C ASN A 353 3.54 -42.88 37.27
N TRP A 354 2.37 -42.23 37.34
CA TRP A 354 2.24 -40.81 37.67
C TRP A 354 1.19 -40.58 38.76
N ASP A 355 1.44 -39.60 39.61
CA ASP A 355 0.49 -39.01 40.55
C ASP A 355 0.43 -37.51 40.29
N ASN A 356 -0.72 -37.06 39.80
CA ASN A 356 -1.03 -35.67 39.51
C ASN A 356 -2.20 -35.16 40.37
N ASN A 357 -2.40 -35.70 41.57
CA ASN A 357 -3.45 -35.24 42.50
C ASN A 357 -4.86 -35.27 41.86
N ASP A 358 -5.25 -36.44 41.34
CA ASP A 358 -6.54 -36.66 40.68
C ASP A 358 -6.85 -35.65 39.55
N GLY A 359 -5.82 -35.24 38.80
CA GLY A 359 -5.93 -34.28 37.69
C GLY A 359 -5.89 -32.80 38.08
N ASN A 360 -5.57 -32.47 39.34
CA ASN A 360 -5.50 -31.09 39.82
C ASN A 360 -4.07 -30.55 40.02
N ASP A 361 -3.06 -31.40 39.86
CA ASP A 361 -1.66 -31.17 40.21
C ASP A 361 -1.45 -30.81 41.70
N TYR A 362 -0.23 -30.98 42.22
CA TYR A 362 0.11 -30.45 43.54
C TYR A 362 0.50 -28.98 43.39
N ARG A 363 -0.13 -28.10 44.18
CA ARG A 363 0.13 -26.65 44.11
C ARG A 363 0.36 -26.05 45.49
N LEU A 364 1.49 -25.38 45.65
CA LEU A 364 1.85 -24.62 46.85
C LEU A 364 2.01 -23.13 46.52
N LEU A 365 1.64 -22.27 47.46
CA LEU A 365 1.84 -20.84 47.35
C LEU A 365 3.33 -20.50 47.56
N VAL A 366 3.86 -19.60 46.74
CA VAL A 366 5.19 -19.02 46.92
C VAL A 366 5.00 -17.58 47.41
N ASP A 367 5.58 -17.26 48.56
CA ASP A 367 5.66 -15.92 49.10
C ASP A 367 6.54 -15.05 48.20
N THR A 368 5.87 -14.21 47.42
CA THR A 368 6.50 -13.16 46.62
C THR A 368 6.70 -11.95 47.53
N PHE A 369 7.92 -11.77 48.05
CA PHE A 369 8.44 -10.56 48.71
C PHE A 369 7.34 -9.54 49.12
N GLY A 370 6.81 -9.69 50.35
CA GLY A 370 5.97 -8.71 51.05
C GLY A 370 5.26 -7.66 50.19
N GLY A 371 4.13 -8.02 49.57
CA GLY A 371 3.12 -7.11 49.02
C GLY A 371 3.64 -5.86 48.30
N ALA A 372 3.84 -5.95 46.98
CA ALA A 372 4.20 -4.81 46.14
C ALA A 372 3.35 -3.56 46.44
N THR A 373 4.01 -2.45 46.76
CA THR A 373 3.36 -1.18 47.08
C THR A 373 2.86 -0.50 45.81
N GLU A 374 1.93 0.46 45.91
CA GLU A 374 1.48 1.23 44.72
C GLU A 374 2.65 1.85 43.96
N LYS A 375 3.70 2.26 44.67
CA LYS A 375 4.92 2.83 44.07
C LYS A 375 5.71 1.83 43.21
N ASP A 376 5.66 0.54 43.55
CA ASP A 376 6.34 -0.52 42.79
C ASP A 376 5.58 -0.81 41.49
N TRP A 377 4.24 -0.74 41.55
CA TRP A 377 3.38 -0.86 40.38
C TRP A 377 3.56 0.32 39.42
N ASP A 378 3.62 1.56 39.94
CA ASP A 378 3.88 2.76 39.14
C ASP A 378 5.23 2.69 38.41
N ALA A 379 6.28 2.21 39.09
CA ALA A 379 7.60 2.05 38.49
C ALA A 379 7.61 1.03 37.33
N ARG A 380 6.77 -0.01 37.41
CA ARG A 380 6.62 -1.00 36.33
C ARG A 380 5.90 -0.42 35.12
N VAL A 381 4.82 0.35 35.33
CA VAL A 381 4.12 1.08 34.26
C VAL A 381 5.11 1.98 33.51
N GLN A 382 5.91 2.76 34.24
CA GLN A 382 6.92 3.65 33.64
C GLN A 382 8.01 2.90 32.86
N LYS A 383 8.49 1.76 33.39
CA LYS A 383 9.46 0.91 32.68
C LYS A 383 8.86 0.33 31.38
N ARG A 384 7.58 -0.04 31.40
CA ARG A 384 6.89 -0.59 30.23
C ARG A 384 6.67 0.47 29.15
N ILE A 385 6.27 1.69 29.51
CA ILE A 385 6.18 2.83 28.58
C ILE A 385 7.51 3.05 27.86
N LYS A 386 8.62 3.06 28.60
CA LYS A 386 9.96 3.20 27.99
C LYS A 386 10.28 2.10 26.99
N LYS A 387 9.96 0.84 27.31
CA LYS A 387 10.18 -0.31 26.41
C LYS A 387 9.31 -0.24 25.16
N LEU A 388 8.06 0.20 25.27
CA LEU A 388 7.17 0.42 24.13
C LEU A 388 7.70 1.50 23.19
N ALA A 389 8.22 2.61 23.75
CA ALA A 389 8.87 3.66 22.99
C ALA A 389 10.14 3.17 22.26
N GLU A 390 11.02 2.43 22.94
CA GLU A 390 12.23 1.83 22.34
C GLU A 390 11.88 0.86 21.20
N GLN A 391 10.87 0.00 21.40
CA GLN A 391 10.41 -0.94 20.38
C GLN A 391 9.84 -0.22 19.15
N ARG A 392 9.06 0.85 19.34
CA ARG A 392 8.51 1.66 18.25
C ARG A 392 9.60 2.25 17.37
N ILE A 393 10.71 2.71 17.95
CA ILE A 393 11.85 3.24 17.21
C ILE A 393 12.51 2.15 16.37
N ILE A 394 12.78 0.98 16.97
CA ILE A 394 13.36 -0.18 16.27
C ILE A 394 12.45 -0.65 15.13
N ASP A 395 11.15 -0.76 15.38
CA ASP A 395 10.16 -1.18 14.38
C ASP A 395 10.06 -0.15 13.23
N ALA A 396 10.17 1.13 13.53
CA ALA A 396 10.20 2.19 12.52
C ALA A 396 11.48 2.14 11.67
N GLU A 397 12.65 1.88 12.27
CA GLU A 397 13.91 1.70 11.54
C GLU A 397 13.89 0.46 10.65
N ASN A 398 13.44 -0.68 11.20
CA ASN A 398 13.28 -1.92 10.43
C ASN A 398 12.30 -1.74 9.27
N ARG A 399 11.20 -1.01 9.48
CA ARG A 399 10.23 -0.68 8.43
C ARG A 399 10.89 0.12 7.31
N LYS A 400 11.70 1.13 7.63
CA LYS A 400 12.44 1.91 6.61
C LYS A 400 13.40 1.05 5.80
N ILE A 401 14.16 0.16 6.45
CA ILE A 401 15.08 -0.76 5.77
C ILE A 401 14.30 -1.71 4.85
N TRP A 402 13.19 -2.27 5.34
CA TRP A 402 12.33 -3.16 4.57
C TRP A 402 11.68 -2.46 3.37
N GLU A 403 11.18 -1.24 3.54
CA GLU A 403 10.64 -0.41 2.46
C GLU A 403 11.70 -0.09 1.40
N ALA A 404 12.93 0.25 1.82
CA ALA A 404 14.04 0.51 0.90
C ALA A 404 14.42 -0.73 0.07
N ALA A 405 14.51 -1.91 0.71
CA ALA A 405 14.77 -3.17 0.02
C ALA A 405 13.67 -3.50 -1.01
N ARG A 406 12.40 -3.37 -0.63
CA ARG A 406 11.27 -3.57 -1.56
C ARG A 406 11.29 -2.59 -2.73
N LYS A 407 11.71 -1.34 -2.51
CA LYS A 407 11.80 -0.34 -3.60
C LYS A 407 12.79 -0.78 -4.69
N VAL A 408 13.94 -1.34 -4.30
CA VAL A 408 14.94 -1.88 -5.23
C VAL A 408 14.39 -3.09 -5.99
N GLU A 409 13.77 -4.03 -5.27
CA GLU A 409 13.17 -5.23 -5.88
C GLU A 409 12.07 -4.87 -6.90
N ARG A 410 11.18 -3.94 -6.54
CA ARG A 410 10.13 -3.44 -7.46
C ARG A 410 10.74 -2.79 -8.70
N ALA A 411 11.81 -2.00 -8.55
CA ALA A 411 12.50 -1.39 -9.68
C ALA A 411 13.08 -2.44 -10.64
N GLU A 412 13.66 -3.53 -10.12
CA GLU A 412 14.15 -4.62 -10.95
C GLU A 412 13.02 -5.36 -11.69
N LYS A 413 11.92 -5.68 -11.00
CA LYS A 413 10.72 -6.30 -11.60
C LYS A 413 10.14 -5.42 -12.71
N ARG A 414 10.02 -4.11 -12.48
CA ARG A 414 9.60 -3.15 -13.51
C ARG A 414 10.55 -3.12 -14.72
N ARG A 415 11.86 -3.15 -14.48
CA ARG A 415 12.85 -3.22 -15.56
C ARG A 415 12.66 -4.49 -16.41
N LYS A 416 12.47 -5.64 -15.77
CA LYS A 416 12.20 -6.91 -16.47
C LYS A 416 10.91 -6.84 -17.29
N ALA A 417 9.82 -6.32 -16.72
CA ALA A 417 8.55 -6.15 -17.41
C ALA A 417 8.67 -5.22 -18.65
N ARG A 418 9.41 -4.11 -18.54
CA ARG A 418 9.68 -3.20 -19.66
C ARG A 418 10.47 -3.88 -20.78
N MET A 419 11.42 -4.76 -20.44
CA MET A 419 12.20 -5.49 -21.45
C MET A 419 11.36 -6.43 -22.31
N VAL A 420 10.24 -6.95 -21.79
CA VAL A 420 9.28 -7.74 -22.60
C VAL A 420 8.71 -6.88 -23.71
N THR A 421 8.22 -5.67 -23.40
CA THR A 421 7.70 -4.72 -24.39
C THR A 421 8.77 -4.33 -25.41
N VAL A 422 10.00 -4.07 -24.96
CA VAL A 422 11.12 -3.76 -25.87
C VAL A 422 11.36 -4.90 -26.85
N LYS A 423 11.44 -6.15 -26.39
CA LYS A 423 11.62 -7.31 -27.26
C LYS A 423 10.47 -7.49 -28.26
N GLN A 424 9.23 -7.30 -27.82
CA GLN A 424 8.08 -7.31 -28.73
C GLN A 424 8.21 -6.23 -29.81
N GLN A 425 8.64 -5.02 -29.44
CA GLN A 425 8.89 -3.94 -30.39
C GLN A 425 10.06 -4.22 -31.34
N GLN A 426 11.08 -4.97 -30.94
CA GLN A 426 12.23 -5.32 -31.79
C GLN A 426 11.85 -6.08 -33.07
N HIS A 427 10.69 -6.73 -33.09
CA HIS A 427 10.17 -7.36 -34.31
C HIS A 427 9.70 -6.33 -35.36
N ILE A 428 9.40 -5.10 -34.94
CA ILE A 428 8.96 -4.00 -35.81
C ILE A 428 10.09 -2.97 -35.97
N MET A 429 10.74 -2.58 -34.88
CA MET A 429 11.75 -1.52 -34.86
C MET A 429 12.83 -1.79 -33.81
N THR A 430 14.09 -1.51 -34.14
CA THR A 430 15.23 -1.59 -33.22
C THR A 430 16.02 -0.29 -33.19
N CYS A 431 16.64 0.03 -32.06
CA CYS A 431 17.65 1.09 -31.95
C CYS A 431 19.05 0.50 -31.75
N GLU A 432 20.06 1.10 -32.36
CA GLU A 432 21.48 0.83 -32.15
C GLU A 432 22.17 2.13 -31.72
N PRO A 433 22.63 2.25 -30.45
CA PRO A 433 22.54 1.26 -29.37
C PRO A 433 21.09 0.99 -28.89
N THR A 434 20.85 -0.18 -28.30
CA THR A 434 19.51 -0.58 -27.80
C THR A 434 19.05 0.25 -26.61
N ILE A 435 19.99 0.64 -25.74
CA ILE A 435 19.77 1.67 -24.73
C ILE A 435 20.25 2.97 -25.33
N VAL A 436 19.33 3.89 -25.54
CA VAL A 436 19.61 5.20 -26.13
C VAL A 436 20.02 6.16 -25.02
N ASN A 437 21.19 6.79 -25.14
CA ASN A 437 21.59 7.87 -24.23
C ASN A 437 21.43 9.23 -24.90
N ALA A 438 21.17 10.25 -24.09
CA ALA A 438 21.16 11.63 -24.53
C ALA A 438 22.55 12.03 -25.05
N GLY A 439 22.59 12.79 -26.14
CA GLY A 439 23.84 13.17 -26.81
C GLY A 439 24.43 12.09 -27.72
N ASP A 440 23.95 10.85 -27.75
CA ASP A 440 24.46 9.80 -28.65
C ASP A 440 23.90 9.92 -30.08
N GLU A 441 24.60 9.34 -31.06
CA GLU A 441 24.02 9.07 -32.38
C GLU A 441 23.36 7.69 -32.35
N VAL A 442 22.09 7.61 -32.75
CA VAL A 442 21.29 6.39 -32.74
C VAL A 442 20.89 6.02 -34.16
N THR A 443 21.03 4.75 -34.50
CA THR A 443 20.47 4.18 -35.72
C THR A 443 19.15 3.48 -35.41
N ILE A 444 18.06 3.97 -36.00
CA ILE A 444 16.73 3.38 -35.93
C ILE A 444 16.57 2.47 -37.14
N LYS A 445 16.27 1.19 -36.93
CA LYS A 445 15.92 0.23 -37.99
C LYS A 445 14.46 -0.15 -37.87
N TYR A 446 13.76 -0.25 -38.99
CA TYR A 446 12.33 -0.53 -39.05
C TYR A 446 12.04 -1.62 -40.09
N ASN A 447 11.13 -2.54 -39.76
CA ASN A 447 10.69 -3.62 -40.62
C ASN A 447 9.27 -3.37 -41.13
N PRO A 448 9.10 -2.79 -42.33
CA PRO A 448 7.77 -2.58 -42.90
C PRO A 448 7.00 -3.88 -43.14
N GLY A 449 7.68 -5.00 -43.37
CA GLY A 449 7.04 -6.31 -43.62
C GLY A 449 6.17 -6.81 -42.46
N ASN A 450 6.40 -6.32 -41.25
CA ASN A 450 5.65 -6.68 -40.06
C ASN A 450 4.57 -5.66 -39.68
N THR A 451 4.27 -4.69 -40.55
CA THR A 451 3.32 -3.61 -40.26
C THR A 451 2.35 -3.40 -41.43
N ASN A 452 1.46 -2.41 -41.31
CA ASN A 452 0.57 -2.00 -42.41
C ASN A 452 1.31 -1.32 -43.57
N LEU A 453 2.64 -1.15 -43.48
CA LEU A 453 3.49 -0.60 -44.54
C LEU A 453 4.22 -1.70 -45.33
N SER A 454 3.79 -2.97 -45.24
CA SER A 454 4.47 -4.12 -45.89
C SER A 454 4.61 -3.99 -47.41
N GLU A 455 3.72 -3.24 -48.05
CA GLU A 455 3.71 -2.99 -49.50
C GLU A 455 4.33 -1.63 -49.88
N ALA A 456 4.90 -0.89 -48.93
CA ALA A 456 5.46 0.44 -49.19
C ALA A 456 6.75 0.35 -50.01
N GLU A 457 6.81 1.07 -51.14
CA GLU A 457 8.04 1.17 -51.95
C GLU A 457 9.12 2.03 -51.28
N THR A 458 8.71 3.00 -50.46
CA THR A 458 9.58 3.87 -49.68
C THR A 458 8.91 4.16 -48.34
N VAL A 459 9.67 4.04 -47.26
CA VAL A 459 9.21 4.34 -45.91
C VAL A 459 9.82 5.68 -45.48
N TYR A 460 8.99 6.55 -44.92
CA TYR A 460 9.39 7.80 -44.30
C TYR A 460 9.30 7.67 -42.79
N ILE A 461 10.20 8.36 -42.08
CA ILE A 461 10.13 8.57 -40.63
C ILE A 461 9.83 10.04 -40.36
N THR A 462 8.91 10.29 -39.44
CA THR A 462 8.66 11.61 -38.86
C THR A 462 8.84 11.47 -37.36
N GLY A 463 9.57 12.39 -36.74
CA GLY A 463 9.95 12.25 -35.34
C GLY A 463 10.04 13.54 -34.55
N GLY A 464 10.08 13.38 -33.24
CA GLY A 464 10.25 14.43 -32.26
C GLY A 464 10.94 13.90 -31.01
N PHE A 465 11.07 14.76 -30.02
CA PHE A 465 11.57 14.38 -28.70
C PHE A 465 10.62 14.88 -27.61
N ASN A 466 10.71 14.25 -26.44
CA ASN A 466 9.99 14.60 -25.21
C ASN A 466 8.46 14.68 -25.42
N ARG A 467 7.85 13.64 -26.00
CA ARG A 467 6.42 13.59 -26.35
C ARG A 467 6.02 14.67 -27.35
N TRP A 468 6.84 14.85 -28.39
CA TRP A 468 6.66 15.87 -29.43
C TRP A 468 6.74 17.33 -28.94
N THR A 469 7.12 17.58 -27.68
CA THR A 469 7.17 18.95 -27.10
C THR A 469 8.54 19.62 -27.24
N HIS A 470 9.58 18.87 -27.61
CA HIS A 470 10.91 19.42 -27.81
C HIS A 470 11.00 20.29 -29.07
N ALA A 471 11.88 21.30 -29.06
CA ALA A 471 12.04 22.24 -30.18
C ALA A 471 12.64 21.57 -31.43
N ASP A 472 13.62 20.68 -31.23
CA ASP A 472 14.17 19.86 -32.30
C ASP A 472 13.18 18.75 -32.68
N ASN A 473 13.08 18.49 -33.97
CA ASN A 473 12.26 17.43 -34.53
C ASN A 473 12.94 16.82 -35.76
N ILE A 474 12.40 15.69 -36.19
CA ILE A 474 12.82 14.98 -37.39
C ILE A 474 11.70 15.20 -38.42
N PRO A 475 11.95 16.03 -39.46
CA PRO A 475 10.98 16.23 -40.52
C PRO A 475 10.74 14.92 -41.27
N GLU A 476 9.66 14.85 -42.04
CA GLU A 476 9.31 13.67 -42.84
C GLU A 476 10.48 13.29 -43.77
N THR A 477 11.21 12.24 -43.42
CA THR A 477 12.48 11.88 -44.06
C THR A 477 12.44 10.44 -44.56
N ALA A 478 12.77 10.23 -45.83
CA ALA A 478 12.86 8.88 -46.39
C ALA A 478 13.97 8.08 -45.68
N MET A 479 13.62 6.87 -45.24
CA MET A 479 14.56 5.92 -44.66
C MET A 479 15.32 5.19 -45.78
N ILE A 480 16.54 4.73 -45.47
CA ILE A 480 17.41 4.04 -46.44
C ILE A 480 17.41 2.53 -46.21
N PRO A 481 17.53 1.68 -47.24
CA PRO A 481 17.66 0.23 -47.03
C PRO A 481 18.88 -0.11 -46.17
N SER A 482 18.71 -0.99 -45.18
CA SER A 482 19.79 -1.39 -44.27
C SER A 482 20.78 -2.34 -44.95
N ALA A 483 22.07 -2.02 -44.88
CA ALA A 483 23.14 -2.81 -45.51
C ALA A 483 23.36 -4.21 -44.87
N ALA A 484 22.75 -4.47 -43.71
CA ALA A 484 22.88 -5.72 -42.95
C ALA A 484 21.91 -6.83 -43.38
N ALA A 485 21.10 -6.62 -44.43
CA ALA A 485 20.16 -7.61 -44.93
C ALA A 485 20.90 -8.79 -45.61
N GLY A 486 21.09 -9.88 -44.86
CA GLY A 486 21.51 -11.16 -45.42
C GLY A 486 20.46 -11.73 -46.38
N VAL A 487 20.87 -12.71 -47.20
CA VAL A 487 19.97 -13.38 -48.16
C VAL A 487 18.76 -13.98 -47.41
N GLY A 488 17.59 -13.36 -47.58
CA GLY A 488 16.32 -13.82 -47.01
C GLY A 488 15.67 -12.92 -45.95
N THR A 489 16.30 -11.82 -45.52
CA THR A 489 15.62 -10.82 -44.67
C THR A 489 14.90 -9.80 -45.56
N GLU A 490 13.58 -9.78 -45.44
CA GLU A 490 12.68 -8.77 -46.01
C GLU A 490 13.19 -7.34 -45.69
N ALA A 491 12.94 -6.39 -46.59
CA ALA A 491 13.66 -5.12 -46.70
C ALA A 491 13.59 -4.22 -45.45
N LEU A 492 14.51 -4.40 -44.50
CA LEU A 492 14.74 -3.49 -43.39
C LEU A 492 15.20 -2.12 -43.91
N VAL A 493 14.63 -1.05 -43.34
CA VAL A 493 15.06 0.33 -43.58
C VAL A 493 15.66 0.94 -42.31
N GLU A 494 16.56 1.90 -42.44
CA GLU A 494 17.25 2.55 -41.34
C GLU A 494 17.32 4.07 -41.48
N PHE A 495 17.42 4.75 -40.33
CA PHE A 495 17.60 6.19 -40.21
C PHE A 495 18.53 6.50 -39.03
N LYS A 496 19.38 7.52 -39.16
CA LYS A 496 20.31 7.94 -38.11
C LYS A 496 19.92 9.30 -37.57
N VAL A 497 19.90 9.43 -36.24
CA VAL A 497 19.56 10.66 -35.54
C VAL A 497 20.55 10.93 -34.42
N LYS A 498 20.94 12.20 -34.24
CA LYS A 498 21.65 12.66 -33.06
C LYS A 498 20.63 13.03 -31.98
N VAL A 499 20.73 12.41 -30.82
CA VAL A 499 19.80 12.65 -29.71
C VAL A 499 20.21 13.92 -28.95
N PRO A 500 19.31 14.87 -28.70
CA PRO A 500 19.60 16.05 -27.87
C PRO A 500 20.04 15.66 -26.44
N GLU A 501 20.84 16.51 -25.79
CA GLU A 501 21.34 16.26 -24.42
C GLU A 501 20.22 16.33 -23.35
N ASP A 502 19.15 17.07 -23.63
CA ASP A 502 17.98 17.29 -22.77
C ASP A 502 16.75 16.46 -23.18
N ALA A 503 16.91 15.53 -24.12
CA ALA A 503 15.86 14.61 -24.53
C ALA A 503 15.80 13.39 -23.59
N TRP A 504 14.65 13.17 -22.97
CA TRP A 504 14.32 12.00 -22.15
C TRP A 504 13.43 10.99 -22.90
N MET A 505 12.89 11.37 -24.06
CA MET A 505 12.14 10.47 -24.95
C MET A 505 12.32 10.85 -26.42
N MET A 506 12.33 9.83 -27.27
CA MET A 506 12.29 9.89 -28.72
C MET A 506 10.92 9.43 -29.19
N ASP A 507 10.30 10.17 -30.11
CA ASP A 507 8.93 9.92 -30.58
C ASP A 507 8.91 9.82 -32.09
N PHE A 508 8.25 8.80 -32.67
CA PHE A 508 8.21 8.61 -34.12
C PHE A 508 6.91 8.02 -34.64
N VAL A 509 6.66 8.31 -35.92
CA VAL A 509 5.72 7.58 -36.78
C VAL A 509 6.41 7.23 -38.10
N PHE A 510 5.96 6.16 -38.74
CA PHE A 510 6.40 5.78 -40.07
C PHE A 510 5.27 5.99 -41.08
N SER A 511 5.59 6.25 -42.34
CA SER A 511 4.58 6.38 -43.41
C SER A 511 5.08 5.89 -44.77
N ASP A 512 4.16 5.61 -45.69
CA ASP A 512 4.46 5.27 -47.09
C ASP A 512 4.62 6.51 -48.00
N GLY A 513 4.46 7.72 -47.45
CA GLY A 513 4.49 8.98 -48.18
C GLY A 513 4.48 10.20 -47.27
N VAL A 514 4.42 11.39 -47.88
CA VAL A 514 4.46 12.69 -47.19
C VAL A 514 3.11 13.40 -47.31
N GLY A 515 2.58 13.89 -46.19
CA GLY A 515 1.36 14.72 -46.16
C GLY A 515 0.03 13.95 -46.15
N GLU A 516 -1.03 14.65 -46.58
CA GLU A 516 -2.42 14.18 -46.49
C GLU A 516 -2.69 13.05 -47.50
N GLY A 517 -3.17 11.91 -47.01
CA GLY A 517 -3.45 10.71 -47.81
C GLY A 517 -2.38 9.62 -47.73
N ALA A 518 -1.26 9.85 -47.06
CA ALA A 518 -0.27 8.81 -46.74
C ALA A 518 -0.84 7.82 -45.70
N THR A 519 -0.45 6.56 -45.83
CA THR A 519 -0.70 5.54 -44.81
C THR A 519 0.36 5.67 -43.74
N TYR A 520 -0.06 5.78 -42.48
CA TYR A 520 0.85 5.85 -41.34
C TYR A 520 0.85 4.52 -40.59
N ASP A 521 2.05 4.08 -40.19
CA ASP A 521 2.23 3.25 -39.02
C ASP A 521 2.53 4.15 -37.82
N ASN A 522 1.49 4.42 -37.05
CA ASN A 522 1.55 5.13 -35.78
C ASN A 522 1.24 4.21 -34.59
N HIS A 523 1.52 2.91 -34.73
CA HIS A 523 1.34 1.93 -33.67
C HIS A 523 -0.08 1.91 -33.06
N PHE A 524 -1.09 1.94 -33.92
CA PHE A 524 -2.51 2.01 -33.55
C PHE A 524 -2.88 3.28 -32.75
N GLY A 525 -2.32 4.42 -33.16
CA GLY A 525 -2.56 5.72 -32.55
C GLY A 525 -1.74 6.01 -31.30
N ARG A 526 -0.75 5.17 -30.98
CA ARG A 526 0.14 5.34 -29.82
C ARG A 526 1.50 5.93 -30.15
N ASP A 527 1.84 6.04 -31.43
CA ASP A 527 3.18 6.34 -31.91
C ASP A 527 4.25 5.35 -31.37
N TYR A 528 5.48 5.46 -31.86
CA TYR A 528 6.63 4.75 -31.32
C TYR A 528 7.38 5.65 -30.35
N HIS A 529 7.52 5.18 -29.11
CA HIS A 529 8.20 5.93 -28.05
C HIS A 529 9.42 5.16 -27.54
N VAL A 530 10.59 5.78 -27.68
CA VAL A 530 11.87 5.23 -27.21
C VAL A 530 12.39 6.10 -26.06
N PRO A 531 12.36 5.61 -24.82
CA PRO A 531 12.92 6.34 -23.67
C PRO A 531 14.44 6.50 -23.78
N ILE A 532 14.95 7.65 -23.31
CA ILE A 532 16.36 8.04 -23.38
C ILE A 532 16.95 8.12 -21.95
N GLU A 533 18.15 7.57 -21.76
CA GLU A 533 18.91 7.64 -20.51
C GLU A 533 19.92 8.81 -20.53
N GLY A 534 20.31 9.30 -19.36
CA GLY A 534 21.34 10.36 -19.25
C GLY A 534 20.91 11.77 -19.68
N SER A 535 19.62 12.00 -19.91
CA SER A 535 19.06 13.33 -20.19
C SER A 535 19.45 14.34 -19.10
N THR A 536 19.83 15.56 -19.50
CA THR A 536 20.07 16.68 -18.56
C THR A 536 18.77 17.25 -17.97
N THR A 537 17.62 16.87 -18.52
CA THR A 537 16.29 17.28 -18.08
C THR A 537 15.47 16.08 -17.65
N GLU A 538 14.81 16.16 -16.51
CA GLU A 538 13.92 15.10 -16.03
C GLU A 538 12.57 15.11 -16.76
N ARG A 539 11.98 13.93 -16.92
CA ARG A 539 10.61 13.80 -17.44
C ARG A 539 9.62 14.50 -16.48
N PRO A 540 8.79 15.44 -16.97
CA PRO A 540 7.77 16.05 -16.12
C PRO A 540 6.76 14.98 -15.65
N PRO A 541 6.39 14.95 -14.36
CA PRO A 541 5.41 14.01 -13.85
C PRO A 541 4.01 14.39 -14.35
N LEU A 542 3.20 13.38 -14.71
CA LEU A 542 1.77 13.59 -14.94
C LEU A 542 1.05 13.77 -13.60
N HIS A 543 0.05 14.65 -13.56
CA HIS A 543 -0.95 14.69 -12.50
C HIS A 543 -2.21 13.96 -12.94
N VAL A 544 -2.45 12.77 -12.39
CA VAL A 544 -3.60 11.91 -12.72
C VAL A 544 -4.57 11.90 -11.54
N MET A 545 -5.81 12.31 -11.79
CA MET A 545 -6.90 12.28 -10.81
C MET A 545 -7.88 11.17 -11.18
N HIS A 546 -7.90 10.10 -10.40
CA HIS A 546 -8.88 9.03 -10.54
C HIS A 546 -10.18 9.42 -9.83
N VAL A 547 -11.31 9.20 -10.49
CA VAL A 547 -12.64 9.30 -9.88
C VAL A 547 -13.25 7.91 -9.88
N SER A 548 -13.58 7.41 -8.69
CA SER A 548 -14.14 6.07 -8.49
C SER A 548 -15.16 6.05 -7.36
N VAL A 549 -15.92 4.97 -7.27
CA VAL A 549 -16.82 4.65 -6.14
C VAL A 549 -16.32 3.44 -5.32
N GLU A 550 -15.25 2.79 -5.79
CA GLU A 550 -14.58 1.68 -5.11
C GLU A 550 -13.06 1.94 -5.07
N MET A 551 -12.42 1.50 -3.99
CA MET A 551 -10.98 1.43 -3.81
C MET A 551 -10.67 0.39 -2.73
N ALA A 552 -9.83 -0.60 -3.04
CA ALA A 552 -9.41 -1.58 -2.05
C ALA A 552 -8.34 -0.97 -1.11
N PRO A 553 -8.31 -1.35 0.19
CA PRO A 553 -9.25 -2.24 0.87
C PRO A 553 -10.47 -1.54 1.47
N ILE A 554 -10.56 -0.21 1.36
CA ILE A 554 -11.53 0.59 2.14
C ILE A 554 -12.98 0.53 1.62
N ALA A 555 -13.19 0.39 0.31
CA ALA A 555 -14.49 0.28 -0.35
C ALA A 555 -14.39 -0.69 -1.53
N LYS A 556 -14.67 -1.98 -1.29
CA LYS A 556 -14.50 -3.06 -2.29
C LYS A 556 -15.77 -3.90 -2.40
N VAL A 557 -16.33 -4.01 -3.60
CA VAL A 557 -17.43 -4.93 -3.92
C VAL A 557 -16.98 -5.99 -4.91
N GLY A 558 -16.08 -5.62 -5.84
CA GLY A 558 -15.52 -6.54 -6.83
C GLY A 558 -14.06 -6.24 -7.15
N GLY A 559 -13.67 -6.59 -8.38
CA GLY A 559 -12.32 -6.34 -8.88
C GLY A 559 -12.02 -4.87 -9.17
N LEU A 560 -13.06 -4.01 -9.30
CA LEU A 560 -12.86 -2.57 -9.52
C LEU A 560 -11.98 -1.96 -8.42
N GLY A 561 -12.33 -2.20 -7.15
CA GLY A 561 -11.54 -1.67 -6.02
C GLY A 561 -10.06 -2.06 -6.07
N ASP A 562 -9.73 -3.30 -6.45
CA ASP A 562 -8.32 -3.74 -6.59
C ASP A 562 -7.62 -2.99 -7.72
N VAL A 563 -8.30 -2.83 -8.86
CA VAL A 563 -7.76 -2.15 -10.03
C VAL A 563 -7.42 -0.70 -9.70
N ILE A 564 -8.32 0.02 -9.02
CA ILE A 564 -8.08 1.42 -8.66
C ILE A 564 -6.82 1.58 -7.83
N THR A 565 -6.71 0.81 -6.74
CA THR A 565 -5.56 0.88 -5.84
C THR A 565 -4.27 0.50 -6.55
N ALA A 566 -4.28 -0.62 -7.27
CA ALA A 566 -3.08 -1.18 -7.86
C ALA A 566 -2.60 -0.39 -9.08
N LEU A 567 -3.51 0.10 -9.94
CA LEU A 567 -3.17 0.98 -11.05
C LEU A 567 -2.64 2.33 -10.54
N ALA A 568 -3.29 2.95 -9.55
CA ALA A 568 -2.85 4.23 -9.02
C ALA A 568 -1.43 4.14 -8.44
N ARG A 569 -1.15 3.08 -7.67
CA ARG A 569 0.21 2.79 -7.17
C ARG A 569 1.21 2.56 -8.28
N ALA A 570 0.86 1.75 -9.28
CA ALA A 570 1.78 1.45 -10.37
C ALA A 570 2.10 2.69 -11.24
N VAL A 571 1.14 3.58 -11.45
CA VAL A 571 1.35 4.86 -12.15
C VAL A 571 2.18 5.83 -11.29
N ALA A 572 1.93 5.86 -9.97
CA ALA A 572 2.73 6.67 -9.03
C ALA A 572 4.18 6.17 -8.92
N ASP A 573 4.40 4.86 -8.95
CA ASP A 573 5.72 4.22 -8.96
C ASP A 573 6.55 4.56 -10.21
N GLN A 574 5.90 5.04 -11.28
CA GLN A 574 6.56 5.60 -12.47
C GLN A 574 6.95 7.07 -12.29
N GLY A 575 6.76 7.65 -11.11
CA GLY A 575 7.11 9.04 -10.79
C GLY A 575 6.01 10.05 -11.10
N ASN A 576 4.76 9.62 -11.31
CA ASN A 576 3.62 10.52 -11.55
C ASN A 576 2.91 10.86 -10.23
N LEU A 577 2.25 12.01 -10.17
CA LEU A 577 1.34 12.36 -9.08
C LEU A 577 -0.02 11.72 -9.35
N VAL A 578 -0.43 10.80 -8.48
CA VAL A 578 -1.74 10.14 -8.58
C VAL A 578 -2.56 10.40 -7.33
N GLU A 579 -3.79 10.87 -7.52
CA GLU A 579 -4.74 11.14 -6.45
C GLU A 579 -6.09 10.50 -6.80
N ILE A 580 -6.90 10.17 -5.78
CA ILE A 580 -8.19 9.50 -5.96
C ILE A 580 -9.28 10.31 -5.25
N ILE A 581 -10.43 10.50 -5.91
CA ILE A 581 -11.64 11.02 -5.28
C ILE A 581 -12.64 9.87 -5.09
N LEU A 582 -13.17 9.73 -3.88
CA LEU A 582 -14.18 8.74 -3.48
C LEU A 582 -15.36 9.40 -2.76
N PRO A 583 -16.56 8.78 -2.78
CA PRO A 583 -17.62 9.14 -1.86
C PRO A 583 -17.26 8.79 -0.42
N HIS A 584 -17.65 9.62 0.54
CA HIS A 584 -17.50 9.31 1.96
C HIS A 584 -18.64 8.42 2.46
N TYR A 585 -18.43 7.10 2.48
CA TYR A 585 -19.43 6.13 2.94
C TYR A 585 -19.55 6.06 4.47
N GLN A 586 -20.73 5.66 4.97
CA GLN A 586 -20.97 5.53 6.41
C GLN A 586 -20.06 4.50 7.10
N PHE A 587 -19.82 3.37 6.43
CA PHE A 587 -19.02 2.28 7.00
C PHE A 587 -17.53 2.62 7.15
N PHE A 588 -17.06 3.74 6.60
CA PHE A 588 -15.69 4.23 6.85
C PHE A 588 -15.43 4.60 8.30
N GLY A 589 -16.46 4.98 9.07
CA GLY A 589 -16.31 5.28 10.50
C GLY A 589 -15.83 4.08 11.33
N ALA A 590 -15.98 2.85 10.84
CA ALA A 590 -15.49 1.64 11.49
C ALA A 590 -14.11 1.19 10.97
N SER A 591 -13.57 1.81 9.92
CA SER A 591 -12.32 1.39 9.29
C SER A 591 -11.11 1.87 10.10
N PRO A 592 -10.24 0.96 10.58
CA PRO A 592 -9.00 1.33 11.25
C PRO A 592 -8.08 2.19 10.36
N MET A 593 -8.14 1.98 9.05
CA MET A 593 -7.29 2.69 8.07
C MET A 593 -7.69 4.14 7.87
N LEU A 594 -8.92 4.52 8.26
CA LEU A 594 -9.47 5.86 8.03
C LEU A 594 -9.66 6.65 9.35
N GLN A 595 -9.08 6.18 10.46
CA GLN A 595 -9.19 6.85 11.77
C GLN A 595 -8.53 8.23 11.83
N HIS A 596 -7.68 8.56 10.85
CA HIS A 596 -6.92 9.81 10.79
C HIS A 596 -7.22 10.61 9.52
N MET A 597 -8.47 10.58 9.04
CA MET A 597 -8.90 11.50 7.99
C MET A 597 -8.73 12.95 8.43
N GLU A 598 -8.07 13.75 7.59
CA GLU A 598 -7.83 15.18 7.81
C GLU A 598 -8.88 15.98 7.05
N TYR A 599 -9.32 17.11 7.61
CA TYR A 599 -10.16 18.05 6.88
C TYR A 599 -9.36 18.69 5.73
N GLU A 600 -9.95 18.74 4.54
CA GLU A 600 -9.35 19.37 3.36
C GLU A 600 -10.04 20.70 3.02
N THR A 601 -11.37 20.69 2.84
CA THR A 601 -12.14 21.91 2.49
C THR A 601 -13.64 21.70 2.69
N ASN A 602 -14.43 22.77 2.57
CA ASN A 602 -15.88 22.73 2.44
C ASN A 602 -16.39 23.77 1.44
N PHE A 603 -17.49 23.46 0.76
CA PHE A 603 -18.14 24.36 -0.20
C PHE A 603 -19.62 24.01 -0.36
N ASP A 604 -20.42 24.93 -0.89
CA ASP A 604 -21.84 24.67 -1.18
C ASP A 604 -22.01 24.28 -2.65
N TRP A 605 -22.64 23.14 -2.92
CA TRP A 605 -22.95 22.69 -4.27
C TRP A 605 -24.28 21.92 -4.31
N GLY A 606 -25.08 22.12 -5.37
CA GLY A 606 -26.36 21.43 -5.53
C GLY A 606 -27.36 21.68 -4.39
N GLY A 607 -27.28 22.84 -3.72
CA GLY A 607 -28.10 23.18 -2.54
C GLY A 607 -27.70 22.43 -1.26
N CYS A 608 -26.49 21.86 -1.21
CA CYS A 608 -25.98 21.08 -0.09
C CYS A 608 -24.56 21.53 0.26
N GLY A 609 -24.25 21.58 1.56
CA GLY A 609 -22.87 21.76 2.01
C GLY A 609 -22.08 20.48 1.80
N ILE A 610 -20.96 20.56 1.10
CA ILE A 610 -20.02 19.47 0.85
C ILE A 610 -18.82 19.66 1.77
N THR A 611 -18.50 18.65 2.55
CA THR A 611 -17.25 18.56 3.30
C THR A 611 -16.33 17.59 2.59
N VAL A 612 -15.08 17.99 2.38
CA VAL A 612 -14.05 17.13 1.82
C VAL A 612 -13.02 16.84 2.90
N SER A 613 -12.77 15.56 3.11
CA SER A 613 -11.68 15.08 3.96
C SER A 613 -10.64 14.37 3.10
N ARG A 614 -9.43 14.19 3.61
CA ARG A 614 -8.34 13.53 2.90
C ARG A 614 -7.59 12.54 3.78
N CYS A 615 -7.06 11.48 3.19
CA CYS A 615 -6.25 10.47 3.88
C CYS A 615 -5.28 9.81 2.90
N ILE A 616 -4.12 9.37 3.39
CA ILE A 616 -3.23 8.51 2.61
C ILE A 616 -3.68 7.06 2.81
N VAL A 617 -4.07 6.39 1.73
CA VAL A 617 -4.51 5.00 1.72
C VAL A 617 -3.65 4.26 0.71
N GLU A 618 -2.97 3.18 1.14
CA GLU A 618 -2.05 2.42 0.29
C GLU A 618 -1.00 3.29 -0.42
N ASN A 619 -0.47 4.30 0.29
CA ASN A 619 0.47 5.32 -0.21
C ASN A 619 -0.07 6.27 -1.29
N ILE A 620 -1.38 6.29 -1.51
CA ILE A 620 -2.05 7.22 -2.44
C ILE A 620 -2.87 8.24 -1.66
N GLN A 621 -2.84 9.51 -2.09
CA GLN A 621 -3.69 10.55 -1.53
C GLN A 621 -5.13 10.35 -2.01
N VAL A 622 -6.05 10.19 -1.07
CA VAL A 622 -7.49 10.01 -1.31
C VAL A 622 -8.27 11.18 -0.73
N PHE A 623 -9.23 11.69 -1.49
CA PHE A 623 -10.20 12.71 -1.07
C PHE A 623 -11.59 12.09 -0.97
N PHE A 624 -12.29 12.43 0.11
CA PHE A 624 -13.60 11.89 0.43
C PHE A 624 -14.67 12.98 0.37
N ILE A 625 -15.61 12.84 -0.56
CA ILE A 625 -16.71 13.80 -0.74
C ILE A 625 -17.87 13.41 0.19
N GLN A 626 -18.18 14.27 1.16
CA GLN A 626 -19.26 14.09 2.11
C GLN A 626 -20.33 15.19 1.98
N PRO A 627 -21.47 14.90 1.33
CA PRO A 627 -22.61 15.82 1.29
C PRO A 627 -23.37 15.83 2.63
N SER A 628 -23.75 17.02 3.10
CA SER A 628 -24.50 17.20 4.36
C SER A 628 -25.91 16.63 4.35
N ASN A 629 -26.47 16.32 3.18
CA ASN A 629 -27.78 15.70 3.03
C ASN A 629 -27.81 14.18 3.32
N GLY A 630 -26.65 13.58 3.61
CA GLY A 630 -26.55 12.18 4.02
C GLY A 630 -26.74 11.16 2.90
N MET A 631 -26.66 11.53 1.61
CA MET A 631 -26.89 10.58 0.51
C MET A 631 -25.92 9.39 0.48
N PHE A 632 -24.70 9.55 1.03
CA PHE A 632 -23.71 8.48 1.18
C PHE A 632 -23.68 7.85 2.58
N ALA A 633 -24.64 8.19 3.45
CA ALA A 633 -24.86 7.52 4.73
C ALA A 633 -25.51 6.14 4.50
N LYS A 634 -24.78 5.23 3.84
CA LYS A 634 -25.19 3.88 3.45
C LYS A 634 -24.14 2.87 3.91
N ASP A 635 -24.58 1.65 4.22
CA ASP A 635 -23.75 0.51 4.65
C ASP A 635 -23.18 -0.31 3.48
N ALA A 636 -23.54 0.03 2.24
CA ALA A 636 -23.01 -0.59 1.02
C ALA A 636 -22.82 0.43 -0.11
N VAL A 637 -21.87 0.15 -1.01
CA VAL A 637 -21.56 0.99 -2.18
C VAL A 637 -22.74 1.03 -3.16
N TYR A 638 -23.29 -0.13 -3.52
CA TYR A 638 -24.40 -0.31 -4.46
C TYR A 638 -25.61 -0.97 -3.80
N GLY A 639 -26.71 -1.08 -4.57
CA GLY A 639 -27.89 -1.85 -4.20
C GLY A 639 -29.06 -0.98 -3.75
N TRP A 640 -28.97 0.34 -3.97
CA TRP A 640 -30.02 1.28 -3.62
C TRP A 640 -30.77 1.75 -4.87
N ASN A 641 -32.06 2.04 -4.69
CA ASN A 641 -32.91 2.49 -5.80
C ASN A 641 -32.47 3.83 -6.41
N ASP A 642 -31.63 4.58 -5.71
CA ASP A 642 -31.12 5.90 -6.07
C ASP A 642 -29.63 5.89 -6.47
N ASP A 643 -28.99 4.74 -6.67
CA ASP A 643 -27.56 4.62 -7.03
C ASP A 643 -27.15 5.59 -8.14
N GLY A 644 -27.93 5.67 -9.23
CA GLY A 644 -27.67 6.61 -10.33
C GLY A 644 -27.66 8.08 -9.89
N GLN A 645 -28.63 8.50 -9.08
CA GLN A 645 -28.71 9.89 -8.60
C GLN A 645 -27.57 10.22 -7.63
N ARG A 646 -27.24 9.29 -6.73
CA ARG A 646 -26.13 9.46 -5.78
C ARG A 646 -24.81 9.64 -6.52
N PHE A 647 -24.55 8.76 -7.48
CA PHE A 647 -23.30 8.80 -8.24
C PHE A 647 -23.20 10.01 -9.16
N ASP A 648 -24.30 10.44 -9.79
CA ASP A 648 -24.31 11.69 -10.58
C ASP A 648 -24.01 12.92 -9.71
N PHE A 649 -24.60 12.97 -8.52
CA PHE A 649 -24.29 14.03 -7.56
C PHE A 649 -22.80 14.00 -7.16
N PHE A 650 -22.27 12.83 -6.84
CA PHE A 650 -20.85 12.67 -6.49
C PHE A 650 -19.92 13.11 -7.62
N CYS A 651 -20.20 12.71 -8.87
CA CYS A 651 -19.38 13.09 -10.02
C CYS A 651 -19.27 14.61 -10.17
N ASN A 652 -20.40 15.30 -10.04
CA ASN A 652 -20.43 16.75 -10.13
C ASN A 652 -19.79 17.42 -8.91
N ALA A 653 -20.02 16.91 -7.70
CA ALA A 653 -19.36 17.43 -6.49
C ALA A 653 -17.83 17.20 -6.50
N ALA A 654 -17.35 16.12 -7.13
CA ALA A 654 -15.93 15.87 -7.36
C ALA A 654 -15.32 16.90 -8.32
N LEU A 655 -16.00 17.21 -9.43
CA LEU A 655 -15.58 18.29 -10.34
C LEU A 655 -15.62 19.66 -9.66
N GLU A 656 -16.66 19.96 -8.88
CA GLU A 656 -16.73 21.19 -8.10
C GLU A 656 -15.58 21.29 -7.10
N PHE A 657 -15.23 20.21 -6.40
CA PHE A 657 -14.07 20.18 -5.50
C PHE A 657 -12.78 20.57 -6.23
N LEU A 658 -12.54 20.02 -7.43
CA LEU A 658 -11.37 20.39 -8.23
C LEU A 658 -11.38 21.87 -8.59
N LEU A 659 -12.54 22.40 -9.00
CA LEU A 659 -12.69 23.81 -9.35
C LEU A 659 -12.42 24.72 -8.14
N GLN A 660 -13.07 24.45 -7.00
CA GLN A 660 -12.97 25.23 -5.78
C GLN A 660 -11.55 25.24 -5.19
N THR A 661 -10.80 24.17 -5.39
CA THR A 661 -9.41 24.05 -4.91
C THR A 661 -8.37 24.44 -5.95
N GLY A 662 -8.79 24.81 -7.16
CA GLY A 662 -7.88 25.15 -8.26
C GLY A 662 -7.03 23.98 -8.76
N ARG A 663 -7.41 22.73 -8.45
CA ARG A 663 -6.70 21.53 -8.90
C ARG A 663 -6.94 21.29 -10.39
N GLN A 664 -5.85 21.28 -11.15
CA GLN A 664 -5.84 21.10 -12.60
C GLN A 664 -5.02 19.85 -12.96
N PRO A 665 -5.56 18.64 -12.75
CA PRO A 665 -4.88 17.43 -13.19
C PRO A 665 -4.71 17.43 -14.71
N ASP A 666 -3.67 16.77 -15.20
CA ASP A 666 -3.49 16.52 -16.63
C ASP A 666 -4.56 15.55 -17.14
N ILE A 667 -4.90 14.56 -16.31
CA ILE A 667 -5.86 13.50 -16.62
C ILE A 667 -6.94 13.40 -15.55
N LEU A 668 -8.20 13.39 -16.00
CA LEU A 668 -9.36 12.93 -15.25
C LEU A 668 -9.68 11.49 -15.67
N HIS A 669 -9.27 10.52 -14.84
CA HIS A 669 -9.51 9.11 -15.12
C HIS A 669 -10.77 8.62 -14.42
N CYS A 670 -11.82 8.39 -15.21
CA CYS A 670 -13.13 7.97 -14.73
C CYS A 670 -13.29 6.45 -14.89
N HIS A 671 -13.81 5.79 -13.86
CA HIS A 671 -14.00 4.34 -13.83
C HIS A 671 -15.47 3.93 -13.75
N ASP A 672 -15.89 3.17 -14.77
CA ASP A 672 -17.20 2.54 -14.91
C ASP A 672 -18.40 3.51 -14.92
N TRP A 673 -19.60 2.97 -15.14
CA TRP A 673 -20.85 3.74 -15.27
C TRP A 673 -21.16 4.67 -14.09
N SER A 674 -20.65 4.34 -12.90
CA SER A 674 -20.82 5.11 -11.66
C SER A 674 -20.04 6.42 -11.67
N THR A 675 -19.09 6.61 -12.58
CA THR A 675 -18.37 7.88 -12.74
C THR A 675 -18.46 8.47 -14.14
N ALA A 676 -19.27 7.85 -15.01
CA ALA A 676 -19.49 8.28 -16.39
C ALA A 676 -19.98 9.74 -16.51
N GLU A 677 -20.71 10.24 -15.51
CA GLU A 677 -21.20 11.62 -15.50
C GLU A 677 -20.05 12.66 -15.49
N VAL A 678 -18.89 12.33 -14.90
CA VAL A 678 -17.71 13.22 -14.89
C VAL A 678 -17.33 13.63 -16.31
N ALA A 679 -17.33 12.68 -17.24
CA ALA A 679 -16.90 12.92 -18.62
C ALA A 679 -17.79 13.95 -19.33
N GLY A 680 -19.11 13.82 -19.21
CA GLY A 680 -20.06 14.76 -19.83
C GLY A 680 -20.10 16.10 -19.09
N ALA A 681 -20.17 16.07 -17.76
CA ALA A 681 -20.27 17.25 -16.92
C ALA A 681 -19.02 18.13 -17.03
N PHE A 682 -17.82 17.54 -17.13
CA PHE A 682 -16.58 18.28 -17.30
C PHE A 682 -16.65 19.23 -18.51
N TRP A 683 -16.96 18.70 -19.69
CA TRP A 683 -17.04 19.50 -20.91
C TRP A 683 -18.23 20.47 -20.92
N GLY A 684 -19.39 20.04 -20.41
CA GLY A 684 -20.61 20.85 -20.44
C GLY A 684 -20.64 21.98 -19.41
N ASN A 685 -20.09 21.75 -18.22
CA ASN A 685 -20.36 22.57 -17.05
C ASN A 685 -19.12 23.15 -16.36
N TYR A 686 -17.91 22.59 -16.58
CA TYR A 686 -16.73 22.98 -15.79
C TYR A 686 -15.56 23.50 -16.62
N HIS A 687 -15.32 22.93 -17.81
CA HIS A 687 -14.15 23.25 -18.63
C HIS A 687 -14.08 24.75 -18.97
N GLN A 688 -15.21 25.33 -19.39
CA GLN A 688 -15.31 26.75 -19.75
C GLN A 688 -15.28 27.70 -18.55
N TYR A 689 -15.38 27.18 -17.31
CA TYR A 689 -15.56 27.95 -16.09
C TYR A 689 -14.42 27.83 -15.09
N GLY A 690 -13.32 27.18 -15.47
CA GLY A 690 -12.09 27.20 -14.67
C GLY A 690 -11.32 25.89 -14.68
N LEU A 691 -11.94 24.74 -14.96
CA LEU A 691 -11.23 23.45 -15.09
C LEU A 691 -10.77 23.21 -16.54
N TRP A 692 -9.86 24.05 -17.03
CA TRP A 692 -9.49 24.09 -18.44
C TRP A 692 -8.40 23.09 -18.85
N LYS A 693 -7.62 22.56 -17.90
CA LYS A 693 -6.47 21.69 -18.21
C LYS A 693 -6.81 20.20 -18.47
N PRO A 694 -7.69 19.54 -17.69
CA PRO A 694 -7.78 18.09 -17.72
C PRO A 694 -8.25 17.51 -19.06
N ASN A 695 -7.70 16.36 -19.43
CA ASN A 695 -8.24 15.49 -20.46
C ASN A 695 -8.92 14.27 -19.83
N VAL A 696 -10.02 13.82 -20.42
CA VAL A 696 -10.87 12.78 -19.84
C VAL A 696 -10.50 11.41 -20.42
N VAL A 697 -10.15 10.49 -19.52
CA VAL A 697 -9.93 9.08 -19.83
C VAL A 697 -11.00 8.27 -19.13
N PHE A 698 -11.65 7.35 -19.83
CA PHE A 698 -12.74 6.55 -19.28
C PHE A 698 -12.44 5.05 -19.38
N THR A 699 -12.49 4.31 -18.27
CA THR A 699 -12.32 2.84 -18.27
C THR A 699 -13.62 2.12 -17.95
N ILE A 700 -13.99 1.19 -18.84
CA ILE A 700 -15.14 0.31 -18.68
C ILE A 700 -14.67 -1.01 -18.06
N HIS A 701 -15.13 -1.28 -16.84
CA HIS A 701 -14.81 -2.52 -16.13
C HIS A 701 -15.82 -3.63 -16.39
N ASN A 702 -17.08 -3.26 -16.65
CA ASN A 702 -18.12 -4.23 -17.00
C ASN A 702 -19.24 -3.60 -17.85
N MET A 703 -19.36 -4.01 -19.12
CA MET A 703 -20.36 -3.48 -20.06
C MET A 703 -21.81 -3.80 -19.71
N ASN A 704 -22.07 -4.71 -18.75
CA ASN A 704 -23.44 -5.09 -18.40
C ASN A 704 -24.17 -4.10 -17.50
N TYR A 705 -23.48 -3.07 -16.99
CA TYR A 705 -24.08 -2.07 -16.11
C TYR A 705 -24.00 -0.68 -16.75
N GLY A 706 -25.10 0.08 -16.64
CA GLY A 706 -25.11 1.50 -17.02
C GLY A 706 -24.75 1.80 -18.48
N GLN A 707 -25.05 0.91 -19.43
CA GLN A 707 -24.70 1.04 -20.86
C GLN A 707 -24.99 2.42 -21.48
N ALA A 708 -26.11 3.04 -21.12
CA ALA A 708 -26.45 4.39 -21.60
C ALA A 708 -25.45 5.45 -21.10
N LYS A 709 -25.08 5.41 -19.81
CA LYS A 709 -24.08 6.30 -19.21
C LYS A 709 -22.69 6.03 -19.77
N ILE A 710 -22.31 4.76 -19.91
CA ILE A 710 -21.07 4.35 -20.59
C ILE A 710 -21.00 4.95 -22.00
N GLY A 711 -22.09 4.89 -22.76
CA GLY A 711 -22.16 5.46 -24.11
C GLY A 711 -21.89 6.96 -24.14
N MET A 712 -22.49 7.71 -23.22
CA MET A 712 -22.25 9.16 -23.09
C MET A 712 -20.81 9.48 -22.71
N ALA A 713 -20.26 8.77 -21.70
CA ALA A 713 -18.89 8.98 -21.26
C ALA A 713 -17.85 8.62 -22.34
N SER A 714 -18.06 7.49 -23.01
CA SER A 714 -17.22 7.03 -24.12
C SER A 714 -17.23 8.00 -25.31
N ALA A 715 -18.36 8.68 -25.56
CA ALA A 715 -18.41 9.75 -26.55
C ALA A 715 -17.64 11.00 -26.09
N ALA A 716 -17.73 11.36 -24.81
CA ALA A 716 -17.15 12.57 -24.24
C ALA A 716 -15.66 12.47 -23.82
N SER A 717 -15.10 11.26 -23.71
CA SER A 717 -13.69 11.04 -23.37
C SER A 717 -12.75 11.21 -24.57
N GLN A 718 -11.51 11.63 -24.31
CA GLN A 718 -10.43 11.61 -25.30
C GLN A 718 -9.99 10.18 -25.58
N VAL A 719 -9.91 9.35 -24.53
CA VAL A 719 -9.57 7.94 -24.61
C VAL A 719 -10.59 7.12 -23.81
N THR A 720 -11.11 6.07 -24.43
CA THR A 720 -11.93 5.04 -23.78
C THR A 720 -11.13 3.75 -23.71
N THR A 721 -11.13 3.11 -22.55
CA THR A 721 -10.46 1.83 -22.34
C THR A 721 -11.42 0.80 -21.77
N THR A 722 -11.07 -0.47 -21.93
CA THR A 722 -11.60 -1.57 -21.13
C THR A 722 -10.47 -2.49 -20.69
N VAL A 723 -10.78 -3.45 -19.83
CA VAL A 723 -9.82 -4.14 -18.96
C VAL A 723 -9.14 -5.36 -19.59
N SER A 724 -9.28 -5.56 -20.91
CA SER A 724 -8.47 -6.50 -21.68
C SER A 724 -8.58 -6.28 -23.21
N PRO A 725 -7.53 -6.60 -24.00
CA PRO A 725 -7.57 -6.55 -25.47
C PRO A 725 -8.63 -7.44 -26.11
N SER A 726 -8.74 -8.71 -25.70
CA SER A 726 -9.74 -9.63 -26.27
C SER A 726 -11.15 -9.17 -25.96
N TYR A 727 -11.42 -8.67 -24.75
CA TYR A 727 -12.74 -8.14 -24.41
C TYR A 727 -13.06 -6.86 -25.19
N ALA A 728 -12.09 -5.97 -25.40
CA ALA A 728 -12.27 -4.81 -26.27
C ALA A 728 -12.70 -5.23 -27.68
N GLY A 729 -12.08 -6.28 -28.23
CA GLY A 729 -12.50 -6.90 -29.48
C GLY A 729 -13.94 -7.42 -29.43
N GLU A 730 -14.29 -8.18 -28.39
CA GLU A 730 -15.62 -8.77 -28.19
C GLU A 730 -16.73 -7.70 -28.10
N VAL A 731 -16.47 -6.55 -27.47
CA VAL A 731 -17.47 -5.48 -27.26
C VAL A 731 -17.37 -4.31 -28.22
N SER A 732 -16.39 -4.30 -29.14
CA SER A 732 -16.11 -3.20 -30.07
C SER A 732 -17.32 -2.74 -30.90
N GLY A 733 -18.23 -3.66 -31.22
CA GLY A 733 -19.48 -3.40 -31.95
C GLY A 733 -20.65 -2.94 -31.10
N HIS A 734 -20.53 -2.89 -29.77
CA HIS A 734 -21.62 -2.50 -28.87
C HIS A 734 -21.94 -1.00 -29.04
N PRO A 735 -23.21 -0.57 -29.07
CA PRO A 735 -23.60 0.83 -29.32
C PRO A 735 -22.97 1.85 -28.38
N ALA A 736 -22.63 1.44 -27.16
CA ALA A 736 -21.98 2.31 -26.16
C ALA A 736 -20.51 2.64 -26.49
N VAL A 737 -19.83 1.86 -27.34
CA VAL A 737 -18.41 2.05 -27.66
C VAL A 737 -18.13 2.07 -29.16
N SER A 738 -19.07 1.67 -30.01
CA SER A 738 -18.86 1.62 -31.47
C SER A 738 -18.41 2.95 -32.06
N GLY A 739 -18.90 4.07 -31.52
CA GLY A 739 -18.40 5.41 -31.87
C GLY A 739 -16.92 5.58 -31.51
N ALA A 740 -16.54 5.31 -30.25
CA ALA A 740 -15.15 5.38 -29.80
C ALA A 740 -14.22 4.45 -30.60
N THR A 741 -14.68 3.24 -30.93
CA THR A 741 -13.98 2.31 -31.83
C THR A 741 -13.77 2.93 -33.22
N ALA A 742 -14.82 3.50 -33.82
CA ALA A 742 -14.73 4.11 -35.14
C ALA A 742 -13.79 5.33 -35.19
N TYR A 743 -13.65 6.04 -34.08
CA TYR A 743 -12.69 7.15 -33.92
C TYR A 743 -11.29 6.70 -33.49
N GLY A 744 -11.03 5.40 -33.34
CA GLY A 744 -9.72 4.88 -32.94
C GLY A 744 -9.32 5.18 -31.51
N LYS A 745 -10.27 5.55 -30.64
CA LYS A 745 -10.04 5.92 -29.23
C LYS A 745 -10.52 4.87 -28.23
N PHE A 746 -10.85 3.66 -28.67
CA PHE A 746 -11.27 2.55 -27.80
C PHE A 746 -10.18 1.48 -27.73
N HIS A 747 -9.63 1.25 -26.53
CA HIS A 747 -8.49 0.36 -26.32
C HIS A 747 -8.77 -0.68 -25.24
N GLY A 748 -8.19 -1.88 -25.37
CA GLY A 748 -8.15 -2.87 -24.30
C GLY A 748 -6.79 -2.83 -23.61
N VAL A 749 -6.77 -2.63 -22.29
CA VAL A 749 -5.56 -2.72 -21.45
C VAL A 749 -5.78 -3.82 -20.43
N ARG A 750 -4.95 -4.87 -20.48
CA ARG A 750 -5.05 -6.01 -19.56
C ARG A 750 -4.78 -5.56 -18.13
N ASN A 751 -5.65 -5.86 -17.18
CA ASN A 751 -5.34 -5.58 -15.76
C ASN A 751 -4.16 -6.42 -15.25
N GLY A 752 -3.51 -5.93 -14.20
CA GLY A 752 -2.62 -6.72 -13.35
C GLY A 752 -3.26 -7.10 -12.01
N ILE A 753 -2.51 -7.83 -11.19
CA ILE A 753 -2.77 -8.02 -9.75
C ILE A 753 -1.79 -7.21 -8.91
N ASP A 754 -2.18 -6.85 -7.69
CA ASP A 754 -1.26 -6.25 -6.72
C ASP A 754 -0.50 -7.36 -5.98
N PRO A 755 0.81 -7.55 -6.20
CA PRO A 755 1.61 -8.55 -5.50
C PRO A 755 1.89 -8.18 -4.04
N GLU A 756 1.34 -7.10 -3.50
CA GLU A 756 1.40 -6.81 -2.06
C GLU A 756 0.16 -7.29 -1.34
N ILE A 757 -0.96 -7.35 -2.06
CA ILE A 757 -2.19 -7.98 -1.59
C ILE A 757 -2.08 -9.49 -1.84
N TRP A 758 -1.64 -9.90 -3.03
CA TRP A 758 -1.64 -11.29 -3.47
C TRP A 758 -0.22 -11.85 -3.64
N ASP A 759 0.43 -12.23 -2.54
CA ASP A 759 1.75 -12.88 -2.59
C ASP A 759 1.95 -13.94 -1.51
N PRO A 760 2.05 -15.24 -1.87
CA PRO A 760 2.20 -16.31 -0.90
C PRO A 760 3.47 -16.18 -0.03
N ASP A 761 4.48 -15.41 -0.44
CA ASP A 761 5.71 -15.23 0.33
C ASP A 761 5.53 -14.29 1.53
N THR A 762 4.50 -13.43 1.49
CA THR A 762 4.20 -12.46 2.56
C THR A 762 2.76 -12.50 3.06
N ASP A 763 1.92 -13.37 2.50
CA ASP A 763 0.50 -13.49 2.85
C ASP A 763 0.29 -13.99 4.28
N GLN A 764 -0.26 -13.12 5.12
CA GLN A 764 -0.55 -13.39 6.53
C GLN A 764 -1.65 -14.43 6.76
N PHE A 765 -2.47 -14.75 5.76
CA PHE A 765 -3.55 -15.71 5.88
C PHE A 765 -3.09 -17.17 5.68
N LEU A 766 -1.84 -17.37 5.25
CA LEU A 766 -1.29 -18.70 5.00
C LEU A 766 -0.68 -19.32 6.27
N PRO A 767 -0.87 -20.64 6.47
CA PRO A 767 -0.23 -21.35 7.58
C PRO A 767 1.30 -21.47 7.42
N MET A 768 1.80 -21.31 6.19
CA MET A 768 3.22 -21.27 5.84
C MET A 768 3.37 -20.47 4.55
N ASN A 769 4.16 -19.40 4.61
CA ASN A 769 4.52 -18.62 3.43
C ASN A 769 5.44 -19.42 2.50
N TYR A 770 5.35 -19.15 1.20
CA TYR A 770 6.16 -19.83 0.19
C TYR A 770 6.33 -19.00 -1.08
N ASN A 771 7.31 -19.38 -1.89
CA ASN A 771 7.57 -18.84 -3.21
C ASN A 771 7.66 -19.97 -4.24
N ALA A 772 8.05 -19.66 -5.47
CA ALA A 772 8.15 -20.66 -6.54
C ALA A 772 9.08 -21.84 -6.19
N ASP A 773 10.17 -21.60 -5.46
CA ASP A 773 11.15 -22.63 -5.09
C ASP A 773 10.65 -23.51 -3.93
N THR A 774 9.80 -22.97 -3.06
CA THR A 774 9.29 -23.66 -1.85
C THR A 774 7.81 -24.06 -1.94
N HIS A 775 7.21 -23.90 -3.12
CA HIS A 775 5.76 -24.04 -3.33
C HIS A 775 5.21 -25.40 -2.91
N GLU A 776 5.95 -26.50 -3.11
CA GLU A 776 5.47 -27.84 -2.73
C GLU A 776 5.15 -27.94 -1.23
N ALA A 777 6.04 -27.39 -0.38
CA ALA A 777 5.85 -27.43 1.07
C ALA A 777 4.73 -26.49 1.52
N GLY A 778 4.72 -25.25 1.00
CA GLY A 778 3.70 -24.26 1.34
C GLY A 778 2.30 -24.67 0.90
N LYS A 779 2.14 -25.12 -0.35
CA LYS A 779 0.85 -25.61 -0.88
C LYS A 779 0.36 -26.86 -0.15
N ARG A 780 1.24 -27.80 0.20
CA ARG A 780 0.88 -28.96 1.03
C ARG A 780 0.33 -28.51 2.38
N ARG A 781 0.98 -27.55 3.05
CA ARG A 781 0.52 -27.04 4.34
C ARG A 781 -0.82 -26.31 4.23
N ALA A 782 -1.01 -25.50 3.19
CA ALA A 782 -2.29 -24.86 2.89
C ALA A 782 -3.40 -25.89 2.64
N ARG A 783 -3.10 -26.99 1.93
CA ARG A 783 -4.03 -28.09 1.67
C ARG A 783 -4.45 -28.80 2.96
N GLU A 784 -3.51 -29.15 3.83
CA GLU A 784 -3.83 -29.77 5.12
C GLU A 784 -4.72 -28.86 5.99
N GLU A 785 -4.43 -27.56 5.98
CA GLU A 785 -5.20 -26.56 6.72
C GLU A 785 -6.63 -26.45 6.17
N ILE A 786 -6.81 -26.34 4.85
CA ILE A 786 -8.16 -26.27 4.27
C ILE A 786 -8.93 -27.57 4.47
N GLN A 787 -8.26 -28.73 4.38
CA GLN A 787 -8.88 -30.03 4.62
C GLN A 787 -9.37 -30.14 6.06
N GLY A 788 -8.53 -29.74 7.03
CA GLY A 788 -8.90 -29.71 8.45
C GLY A 788 -10.04 -28.74 8.74
N ARG A 789 -9.98 -27.51 8.21
CA ARG A 789 -11.00 -26.47 8.43
C ARG A 789 -12.36 -26.82 7.84
N LEU A 790 -12.39 -27.43 6.65
CA LEU A 790 -13.62 -27.68 5.90
C LEU A 790 -14.12 -29.13 6.02
N GLY A 791 -13.47 -29.96 6.84
CA GLY A 791 -13.88 -31.36 7.05
C GLY A 791 -13.68 -32.26 5.83
N LEU A 792 -12.75 -31.91 4.95
CA LEU A 792 -12.32 -32.80 3.86
C LEU A 792 -11.40 -33.89 4.42
N THR A 793 -11.13 -34.92 3.62
CA THR A 793 -10.21 -35.99 3.97
C THR A 793 -8.81 -35.42 4.19
N TRP A 794 -8.40 -35.35 5.46
CA TRP A 794 -7.12 -34.77 5.87
C TRP A 794 -5.94 -35.62 5.38
N GLY A 795 -4.91 -34.96 4.86
CA GLY A 795 -3.71 -35.60 4.34
C GLY A 795 -3.92 -36.29 2.99
N ALA A 796 -5.08 -36.12 2.35
CA ALA A 796 -5.32 -36.69 1.03
C ALA A 796 -4.45 -35.99 -0.02
N ASP A 797 -3.73 -36.79 -0.83
CA ASP A 797 -2.88 -36.31 -1.93
C ASP A 797 -3.59 -36.32 -3.29
N GLN A 798 -4.92 -36.21 -3.24
CA GLN A 798 -5.80 -36.02 -4.40
C GLN A 798 -5.67 -34.59 -4.93
N PRO A 799 -5.88 -34.36 -6.23
CA PRO A 799 -5.94 -33.01 -6.77
C PRO A 799 -7.10 -32.25 -6.14
N LEU A 800 -6.86 -30.99 -5.76
CA LEU A 800 -7.90 -30.10 -5.25
C LEU A 800 -8.29 -29.07 -6.32
N VAL A 801 -9.56 -29.07 -6.69
CA VAL A 801 -10.17 -28.09 -7.60
C VAL A 801 -10.91 -27.04 -6.77
N GLY A 802 -10.50 -25.79 -6.90
CA GLY A 802 -11.12 -24.65 -6.23
C GLY A 802 -11.93 -23.78 -7.19
N VAL A 803 -13.00 -23.18 -6.68
CA VAL A 803 -13.73 -22.08 -7.32
C VAL A 803 -13.86 -20.96 -6.31
N VAL A 804 -13.36 -19.77 -6.66
CA VAL A 804 -13.50 -18.54 -5.88
C VAL A 804 -14.22 -17.51 -6.74
N SER A 805 -15.52 -17.34 -6.57
CA SER A 805 -16.32 -16.47 -7.43
C SER A 805 -17.68 -16.11 -6.82
N ARG A 806 -18.24 -14.95 -7.22
CA ARG A 806 -19.69 -14.72 -7.09
C ARG A 806 -20.46 -15.78 -7.88
N LEU A 807 -21.61 -16.21 -7.35
CA LEU A 807 -22.49 -17.18 -8.00
C LEU A 807 -23.59 -16.44 -8.77
N THR A 808 -23.26 -16.01 -9.98
CA THR A 808 -24.18 -15.34 -10.92
C THR A 808 -24.13 -15.99 -12.30
N ALA A 809 -25.14 -15.74 -13.16
CA ALA A 809 -25.20 -16.29 -14.51
C ALA A 809 -23.93 -16.00 -15.35
N GLN A 810 -23.31 -14.83 -15.16
CA GLN A 810 -22.03 -14.46 -15.78
C GLN A 810 -20.94 -15.52 -15.52
N LYS A 811 -20.90 -16.10 -14.32
CA LYS A 811 -19.83 -16.98 -13.85
C LYS A 811 -20.04 -18.45 -14.23
N GLY A 812 -21.02 -18.73 -15.09
CA GLY A 812 -21.27 -20.07 -15.62
C GLY A 812 -21.83 -21.03 -14.57
N LEU A 813 -22.94 -20.67 -13.92
CA LEU A 813 -23.54 -21.46 -12.82
C LEU A 813 -23.71 -22.94 -13.15
N ASP A 814 -24.22 -23.26 -14.35
CA ASP A 814 -24.46 -24.64 -14.76
C ASP A 814 -23.14 -25.40 -14.96
N LEU A 815 -22.11 -24.73 -15.47
CA LEU A 815 -20.76 -25.28 -15.61
C LEU A 815 -20.11 -25.51 -14.24
N ILE A 816 -20.27 -24.59 -13.29
CA ILE A 816 -19.81 -24.77 -11.90
C ILE A 816 -20.51 -25.99 -11.28
N LYS A 817 -21.85 -26.06 -11.35
CA LYS A 817 -22.63 -27.20 -10.82
C LYS A 817 -22.15 -28.53 -11.41
N HIS A 818 -21.94 -28.57 -12.73
CA HIS A 818 -21.46 -29.77 -13.43
C HIS A 818 -20.03 -30.16 -13.02
N SER A 819 -19.13 -29.19 -12.90
CA SER A 819 -17.72 -29.41 -12.56
C SER A 819 -17.52 -30.11 -11.22
N ILE A 820 -18.40 -29.85 -10.24
CA ILE A 820 -18.34 -30.47 -8.91
C ILE A 820 -18.50 -31.97 -9.03
N GLY A 821 -19.59 -32.42 -9.66
CA GLY A 821 -19.86 -33.84 -9.85
C GLY A 821 -18.79 -34.54 -10.69
N HIS A 822 -18.31 -33.87 -11.74
CA HIS A 822 -17.25 -34.41 -12.59
C HIS A 822 -15.91 -34.57 -11.86
N SER A 823 -15.49 -33.54 -11.10
CA SER A 823 -14.26 -33.58 -10.29
C SER A 823 -14.28 -34.72 -9.29
N LEU A 824 -15.40 -34.88 -8.57
CA LEU A 824 -15.59 -35.97 -7.60
C LEU A 824 -15.55 -37.34 -8.26
N LYS A 825 -16.20 -37.50 -9.43
CA LYS A 825 -16.17 -38.74 -10.21
C LYS A 825 -14.75 -39.10 -10.68
N ARG A 826 -13.92 -38.09 -10.95
CA ARG A 826 -12.50 -38.22 -11.29
C ARG A 826 -11.57 -38.38 -10.08
N GLY A 827 -12.14 -38.49 -8.86
CA GLY A 827 -11.39 -38.74 -7.62
C GLY A 827 -10.68 -37.50 -7.04
N ALA A 828 -11.03 -36.30 -7.50
CA ALA A 828 -10.52 -35.04 -6.97
C ALA A 828 -11.31 -34.57 -5.74
N GLN A 829 -10.70 -33.68 -4.94
CA GLN A 829 -11.42 -32.88 -3.96
C GLN A 829 -11.89 -31.57 -4.59
N PHE A 830 -12.98 -31.00 -4.06
CA PHE A 830 -13.57 -29.76 -4.56
C PHE A 830 -13.84 -28.76 -3.43
N VAL A 831 -13.52 -27.49 -3.65
CA VAL A 831 -13.87 -26.39 -2.74
C VAL A 831 -14.54 -25.26 -3.53
N LEU A 832 -15.76 -24.89 -3.13
CA LEU A 832 -16.47 -23.74 -3.66
C LEU A 832 -16.54 -22.64 -2.60
N LEU A 833 -15.95 -21.48 -2.87
CA LEU A 833 -16.12 -20.26 -2.09
C LEU A 833 -16.79 -19.19 -2.94
N GLY A 834 -17.98 -18.73 -2.52
CA GLY A 834 -18.71 -17.74 -3.30
C GLY A 834 -20.07 -17.36 -2.74
N SER A 835 -20.37 -16.06 -2.72
CA SER A 835 -21.69 -15.56 -2.37
C SER A 835 -22.67 -15.68 -3.54
N ALA A 836 -23.93 -16.05 -3.27
CA ALA A 836 -25.04 -16.05 -4.23
C ALA A 836 -26.06 -14.95 -3.87
N PRO A 837 -26.04 -13.80 -4.56
CA PRO A 837 -26.99 -12.71 -4.26
C PRO A 837 -28.45 -13.08 -4.57
N ASP A 838 -28.70 -13.94 -5.56
CA ASP A 838 -30.05 -14.42 -5.89
C ASP A 838 -30.45 -15.57 -4.93
N PRO A 839 -31.51 -15.41 -4.12
CA PRO A 839 -31.94 -16.45 -3.18
C PRO A 839 -32.28 -17.79 -3.84
N ARG A 840 -32.68 -17.80 -5.11
CA ARG A 840 -32.96 -19.04 -5.86
C ARG A 840 -31.67 -19.78 -6.19
N VAL A 841 -30.65 -19.04 -6.64
CA VAL A 841 -29.32 -19.59 -6.89
C VAL A 841 -28.72 -20.10 -5.58
N GLN A 842 -28.83 -19.33 -4.48
CA GLN A 842 -28.42 -19.79 -3.15
C GLN A 842 -29.13 -21.09 -2.75
N GLY A 843 -30.44 -21.20 -2.98
CA GLY A 843 -31.22 -22.41 -2.71
C GLY A 843 -30.73 -23.62 -3.49
N ASP A 844 -30.46 -23.47 -4.80
CA ASP A 844 -29.91 -24.53 -5.64
C ASP A 844 -28.55 -25.03 -5.12
N PHE A 845 -27.66 -24.11 -4.79
CA PHE A 845 -26.32 -24.44 -4.30
C PHE A 845 -26.35 -25.02 -2.88
N ASN A 846 -27.28 -24.61 -2.02
CA ASN A 846 -27.52 -25.25 -0.73
C ASN A 846 -27.98 -26.70 -0.91
N ALA A 847 -28.87 -26.98 -1.86
CA ALA A 847 -29.30 -28.35 -2.16
C ALA A 847 -28.15 -29.20 -2.72
N LEU A 848 -27.28 -28.59 -3.54
CA LEU A 848 -26.07 -29.24 -4.03
C LEU A 848 -25.10 -29.55 -2.89
N ALA A 849 -24.87 -28.61 -1.98
CA ALA A 849 -24.04 -28.82 -0.81
C ALA A 849 -24.59 -29.92 0.10
N GLY A 850 -25.92 -29.99 0.29
CA GLY A 850 -26.56 -31.05 1.06
C GLY A 850 -26.50 -32.44 0.42
N SER A 851 -26.33 -32.52 -0.90
CA SER A 851 -26.30 -33.80 -1.64
C SER A 851 -24.88 -34.28 -1.98
N MET A 852 -23.94 -33.36 -2.22
CA MET A 852 -22.57 -33.66 -2.64
C MET A 852 -21.53 -33.30 -1.59
N GLY A 853 -21.88 -32.52 -0.56
CA GLY A 853 -20.97 -32.15 0.52
C GLY A 853 -20.51 -33.35 1.33
N GLY A 854 -19.26 -33.29 1.79
CA GLY A 854 -18.67 -34.35 2.60
C GLY A 854 -17.15 -34.38 2.49
N PRO A 855 -16.50 -35.54 2.67
CA PRO A 855 -15.06 -35.64 2.82
C PRO A 855 -14.26 -35.25 1.56
N ASN A 856 -14.91 -35.03 0.42
CA ASN A 856 -14.26 -34.64 -0.83
C ASN A 856 -14.85 -33.36 -1.45
N ALA A 857 -15.88 -32.74 -0.85
CA ALA A 857 -16.44 -31.49 -1.36
C ALA A 857 -16.88 -30.57 -0.22
N ALA A 858 -16.41 -29.33 -0.27
CA ALA A 858 -16.79 -28.28 0.67
C ALA A 858 -17.39 -27.07 -0.05
N PHE A 859 -18.37 -26.43 0.58
CA PHE A 859 -19.15 -25.33 0.04
C PHE A 859 -19.26 -24.20 1.06
N CYS A 860 -18.76 -23.02 0.69
CA CYS A 860 -18.69 -21.84 1.54
C CYS A 860 -19.40 -20.68 0.84
N PHE A 861 -20.64 -20.40 1.24
CA PHE A 861 -21.49 -19.40 0.56
C PHE A 861 -21.39 -18.00 1.18
N ALA A 862 -20.17 -17.43 1.18
CA ALA A 862 -19.91 -16.13 1.76
C ALA A 862 -18.83 -15.37 0.97
N PHE A 863 -18.73 -14.07 1.25
CA PHE A 863 -17.50 -13.32 0.98
C PHE A 863 -16.59 -13.48 2.18
N ASP A 864 -15.42 -14.10 1.99
CA ASP A 864 -14.45 -14.38 3.04
C ASP A 864 -13.04 -14.23 2.45
N GLU A 865 -12.44 -13.06 2.68
CA GLU A 865 -11.11 -12.72 2.14
C GLU A 865 -10.04 -13.70 2.67
N PRO A 866 -9.86 -13.91 4.00
CA PRO A 866 -8.87 -14.87 4.50
C PRO A 866 -9.01 -16.28 3.93
N LEU A 867 -10.25 -16.80 3.82
CA LEU A 867 -10.48 -18.12 3.25
C LEU A 867 -10.16 -18.16 1.76
N SER A 868 -10.39 -17.08 1.01
CA SER A 868 -10.07 -17.03 -0.42
C SER A 868 -8.57 -17.20 -0.69
N HIS A 869 -7.71 -16.54 0.09
CA HIS A 869 -6.25 -16.70 0.04
C HIS A 869 -5.84 -18.16 0.29
N LEU A 870 -6.42 -18.77 1.32
CA LEU A 870 -6.16 -20.17 1.63
C LEU A 870 -6.62 -21.12 0.53
N VAL A 871 -7.77 -20.87 -0.12
CA VAL A 871 -8.25 -21.65 -1.27
C VAL A 871 -7.27 -21.56 -2.43
N TYR A 872 -6.79 -20.36 -2.79
CA TYR A 872 -5.79 -20.20 -3.86
C TYR A 872 -4.48 -20.93 -3.54
N ALA A 873 -4.03 -20.88 -2.29
CA ALA A 873 -2.81 -21.59 -1.86
C ALA A 873 -2.98 -23.12 -1.87
N ALA A 874 -4.13 -23.61 -1.41
CA ALA A 874 -4.39 -25.04 -1.26
C ALA A 874 -4.73 -25.75 -2.57
N ALA A 875 -5.39 -25.05 -3.50
CA ALA A 875 -5.84 -25.63 -4.76
C ALA A 875 -4.67 -25.99 -5.69
N ASP A 876 -4.79 -27.13 -6.37
CA ASP A 876 -3.93 -27.45 -7.51
C ASP A 876 -4.48 -26.79 -8.79
N PHE A 877 -5.81 -26.73 -8.89
CA PHE A 877 -6.51 -26.13 -10.02
C PHE A 877 -7.54 -25.09 -9.55
N ILE A 878 -7.61 -23.95 -10.23
CA ILE A 878 -8.71 -22.99 -10.06
C ILE A 878 -9.56 -22.96 -11.32
N LEU A 879 -10.85 -23.25 -11.15
CA LEU A 879 -11.80 -23.29 -12.25
C LEU A 879 -12.52 -21.94 -12.41
N VAL A 880 -12.48 -21.38 -13.62
CA VAL A 880 -13.14 -20.11 -13.99
C VAL A 880 -13.96 -20.29 -15.27
N PRO A 881 -15.18 -20.86 -15.19
CA PRO A 881 -15.98 -21.25 -16.35
C PRO A 881 -16.93 -20.11 -16.77
N SER A 882 -16.45 -18.86 -16.70
CA SER A 882 -17.26 -17.67 -16.96
C SER A 882 -17.82 -17.66 -18.39
N MET A 883 -19.09 -17.28 -18.53
CA MET A 883 -19.76 -17.12 -19.84
C MET A 883 -19.16 -15.95 -20.62
N PHE A 884 -18.80 -14.88 -19.91
CA PHE A 884 -17.97 -13.77 -20.37
C PHE A 884 -17.16 -13.23 -19.18
N GLU A 885 -15.96 -12.74 -19.43
CA GLU A 885 -15.07 -12.21 -18.39
C GLU A 885 -14.28 -11.00 -18.92
N PRO A 886 -14.63 -9.75 -18.55
CA PRO A 886 -13.94 -8.57 -19.06
C PRO A 886 -12.42 -8.61 -18.86
N CYS A 887 -11.99 -9.05 -17.68
CA CYS A 887 -10.59 -9.33 -17.40
C CYS A 887 -10.42 -10.66 -16.66
N GLY A 888 -10.95 -10.72 -15.43
CA GLY A 888 -10.71 -11.80 -14.48
C GLY A 888 -9.42 -11.53 -13.69
N LEU A 889 -9.51 -11.43 -12.37
CA LEU A 889 -8.34 -11.37 -11.49
C LEU A 889 -7.99 -12.77 -10.93
N THR A 890 -9.01 -13.61 -10.76
CA THR A 890 -8.96 -14.95 -10.16
C THR A 890 -7.87 -15.85 -10.75
N GLN A 891 -7.71 -15.90 -12.06
CA GLN A 891 -6.71 -16.72 -12.75
C GLN A 891 -5.28 -16.19 -12.57
N MET A 892 -5.10 -14.87 -12.51
CA MET A 892 -3.78 -14.29 -12.24
C MET A 892 -3.38 -14.52 -10.77
N ILE A 893 -4.32 -14.35 -9.84
CA ILE A 893 -4.14 -14.71 -8.43
C ILE A 893 -3.82 -16.20 -8.31
N SER A 894 -4.56 -17.07 -9.00
CA SER A 894 -4.32 -18.51 -8.93
C SER A 894 -2.91 -18.87 -9.41
N MET A 895 -2.46 -18.30 -10.53
CA MET A 895 -1.10 -18.50 -11.04
C MET A 895 -0.04 -18.01 -10.05
N ARG A 896 -0.26 -16.86 -9.40
CA ARG A 896 0.66 -16.33 -8.38
C ARG A 896 0.81 -17.27 -7.17
N TYR A 897 -0.23 -18.01 -6.83
CA TYR A 897 -0.25 -19.01 -5.75
C TYR A 897 0.06 -20.44 -6.26
N GLY A 898 0.46 -20.60 -7.52
CA GLY A 898 0.78 -21.90 -8.13
C GLY A 898 -0.42 -22.82 -8.28
N ALA A 899 -1.63 -22.29 -8.37
CA ALA A 899 -2.84 -23.04 -8.71
C ALA A 899 -3.16 -22.84 -10.20
N VAL A 900 -3.10 -23.94 -10.96
CA VAL A 900 -3.18 -23.94 -12.42
C VAL A 900 -4.61 -23.58 -12.85
N PRO A 901 -4.82 -22.51 -13.63
CA PRO A 901 -6.14 -22.10 -14.06
C PRO A 901 -6.72 -23.06 -15.11
N VAL A 902 -8.00 -23.40 -14.94
CA VAL A 902 -8.84 -24.08 -15.93
C VAL A 902 -9.96 -23.11 -16.30
N VAL A 903 -9.95 -22.59 -17.52
CA VAL A 903 -10.79 -21.42 -17.87
C VAL A 903 -11.56 -21.59 -19.16
N ARG A 904 -12.68 -20.88 -19.26
CA ARG A 904 -13.27 -20.63 -20.57
C ARG A 904 -12.47 -19.53 -21.29
N ALA A 905 -12.13 -19.73 -22.56
CA ALA A 905 -11.40 -18.75 -23.38
C ALA A 905 -12.31 -17.60 -23.84
N THR A 906 -12.55 -16.63 -22.95
CA THR A 906 -13.35 -15.43 -23.22
C THR A 906 -12.75 -14.21 -22.52
N GLY A 907 -12.83 -13.04 -23.17
CA GLY A 907 -12.31 -11.77 -22.69
C GLY A 907 -10.90 -11.90 -22.11
N GLY A 908 -10.64 -11.36 -20.92
CA GLY A 908 -9.29 -11.35 -20.36
C GLY A 908 -8.78 -12.71 -19.88
N LEU A 909 -9.64 -13.73 -19.75
CA LEU A 909 -9.17 -15.10 -19.50
C LEU A 909 -8.37 -15.61 -20.70
N ARG A 910 -8.80 -15.27 -21.92
CA ARG A 910 -8.05 -15.59 -23.14
C ARG A 910 -6.70 -14.86 -23.15
N ASP A 911 -6.64 -13.61 -22.69
CA ASP A 911 -5.42 -12.81 -22.70
C ASP A 911 -4.39 -13.21 -21.63
N THR A 912 -4.80 -13.98 -20.62
CA THR A 912 -3.96 -14.32 -19.46
C THR A 912 -3.64 -15.81 -19.34
N VAL A 913 -4.51 -16.67 -19.87
CA VAL A 913 -4.32 -18.13 -19.84
C VAL A 913 -3.94 -18.62 -21.23
N PHE A 914 -2.77 -19.25 -21.31
CA PHE A 914 -2.20 -19.87 -22.49
C PHE A 914 -2.31 -21.38 -22.35
N ASP A 915 -3.09 -21.99 -23.24
CA ASP A 915 -3.32 -23.44 -23.24
C ASP A 915 -2.01 -24.22 -23.46
N LEU A 916 -1.75 -25.18 -22.58
CA LEU A 916 -0.53 -26.01 -22.58
C LEU A 916 -0.24 -26.72 -23.90
N ASP A 917 -1.29 -27.10 -24.63
CA ASP A 917 -1.14 -27.88 -25.84
C ASP A 917 -1.00 -27.00 -27.09
N ASN A 918 -1.60 -25.81 -27.08
CA ASN A 918 -1.88 -25.05 -28.31
C ASN A 918 -1.31 -23.63 -28.37
N ASP A 919 -0.85 -23.04 -27.24
CA ASP A 919 -0.51 -21.61 -27.17
C ASP A 919 0.96 -21.31 -26.89
N LYS A 920 1.91 -22.21 -27.21
CA LYS A 920 3.32 -22.04 -26.85
C LYS A 920 3.95 -20.78 -27.43
N GLU A 921 3.70 -20.49 -28.70
CA GLU A 921 4.18 -19.29 -29.38
C GLU A 921 3.54 -18.03 -28.77
N ARG A 922 2.23 -18.07 -28.50
CA ARG A 922 1.50 -16.96 -27.88
C ARG A 922 1.99 -16.67 -26.45
N ALA A 923 2.28 -17.72 -25.68
CA ALA A 923 2.81 -17.60 -24.34
C ALA A 923 4.22 -17.01 -24.35
N ALA A 924 5.10 -17.46 -25.24
CA ALA A 924 6.44 -16.90 -25.39
C ALA A 924 6.40 -15.42 -25.81
N TRP A 925 5.44 -15.05 -26.68
CA TRP A 925 5.23 -13.66 -27.07
C TRP A 925 4.83 -12.80 -25.88
N GLU A 926 3.82 -13.21 -25.12
CA GLU A 926 3.27 -12.39 -24.04
C GLU A 926 4.15 -12.32 -22.79
N VAL A 927 4.83 -13.42 -22.45
CA VAL A 927 5.63 -13.54 -21.23
C VAL A 927 7.08 -13.11 -21.46
N ASP A 928 7.70 -13.54 -22.56
CA ASP A 928 9.13 -13.32 -22.81
C ASP A 928 9.42 -12.27 -23.88
N GLY A 929 8.40 -11.88 -24.67
CA GLY A 929 8.54 -11.02 -25.84
C GLY A 929 9.21 -11.72 -27.02
N SER A 930 9.12 -13.05 -27.11
CA SER A 930 9.79 -13.86 -28.13
C SER A 930 8.80 -14.55 -29.06
N THR A 931 9.14 -14.66 -30.34
CA THR A 931 8.41 -15.48 -31.31
C THR A 931 8.88 -16.93 -31.37
N ASP A 932 9.94 -17.30 -30.65
CA ASP A 932 10.49 -18.67 -30.60
C ASP A 932 10.53 -19.21 -29.17
N TYR A 933 9.45 -19.91 -28.80
CA TYR A 933 9.35 -20.55 -27.48
C TYR A 933 10.42 -21.61 -27.23
N LYS A 934 11.07 -22.17 -28.26
CA LYS A 934 12.13 -23.16 -28.05
C LYS A 934 13.40 -22.52 -27.51
N ALA A 935 13.60 -21.23 -27.79
CA ALA A 935 14.72 -20.47 -27.26
C ALA A 935 14.49 -20.03 -25.81
N THR A 936 13.25 -19.69 -25.43
CA THR A 936 12.94 -19.17 -24.09
C THR A 936 12.35 -20.21 -23.13
N GLY A 937 11.90 -21.34 -23.65
CA GLY A 937 11.18 -22.37 -22.90
C GLY A 937 9.67 -22.25 -23.04
N ASP A 938 8.97 -23.29 -22.58
CA ASP A 938 7.51 -23.31 -22.59
C ASP A 938 6.95 -22.38 -21.50
N GLN A 939 6.20 -21.35 -21.91
CA GLN A 939 5.56 -20.38 -21.05
C GLN A 939 4.04 -20.59 -20.89
N THR A 940 3.50 -21.67 -21.43
CA THR A 940 2.08 -21.98 -21.24
C THR A 940 1.76 -22.22 -19.76
N ASN A 941 0.53 -21.89 -19.36
CA ASN A 941 0.22 -21.70 -17.95
C ASN A 941 -1.13 -22.26 -17.49
N GLY A 942 -1.94 -22.85 -18.37
CA GLY A 942 -3.21 -23.43 -17.94
C GLY A 942 -3.91 -24.25 -19.01
N PHE A 943 -5.19 -24.54 -18.74
CA PHE A 943 -6.06 -25.30 -19.62
C PHE A 943 -7.26 -24.44 -20.00
N SER A 944 -7.57 -24.34 -21.29
CA SER A 944 -8.72 -23.59 -21.76
C SER A 944 -9.73 -24.42 -22.54
N PHE A 945 -10.97 -23.91 -22.63
CA PHE A 945 -12.02 -24.42 -23.50
C PHE A 945 -12.88 -23.29 -24.09
N ASP A 946 -13.41 -23.50 -25.30
CA ASP A 946 -14.15 -22.47 -26.05
C ASP A 946 -15.67 -22.62 -26.00
N MET A 947 -16.20 -23.81 -25.69
CA MET A 947 -17.63 -24.05 -25.72
C MET A 947 -18.30 -23.65 -24.40
N THR A 948 -19.57 -23.27 -24.45
CA THR A 948 -20.37 -22.97 -23.24
C THR A 948 -21.13 -24.20 -22.74
N ASP A 949 -20.70 -25.40 -23.11
CA ASP A 949 -21.32 -26.66 -22.77
C ASP A 949 -20.46 -27.47 -21.78
N THR A 950 -21.06 -28.51 -21.22
CA THR A 950 -20.39 -29.36 -20.26
C THR A 950 -19.29 -30.21 -20.89
N GLN A 951 -19.34 -30.50 -22.19
CA GLN A 951 -18.34 -31.33 -22.88
C GLN A 951 -17.01 -30.59 -23.04
N GLY A 952 -17.05 -29.30 -23.40
CA GLY A 952 -15.85 -28.46 -23.46
C GLY A 952 -15.19 -28.30 -22.09
N LEU A 953 -16.00 -28.11 -21.05
CA LEU A 953 -15.53 -28.07 -19.67
C LEU A 953 -14.88 -29.41 -19.25
N GLU A 954 -15.56 -30.53 -19.48
CA GLU A 954 -15.04 -31.86 -19.17
C GLU A 954 -13.70 -32.11 -19.87
N TYR A 955 -13.59 -31.76 -21.15
CA TYR A 955 -12.35 -31.90 -21.91
C TYR A 955 -11.17 -31.16 -21.27
N ALA A 956 -11.34 -29.87 -20.92
CA ALA A 956 -10.27 -29.10 -20.29
C ALA A 956 -9.94 -29.60 -18.87
N LEU A 957 -10.97 -29.92 -18.08
CA LEU A 957 -10.79 -30.40 -16.71
C LEU A 957 -10.17 -31.80 -16.68
N ASP A 958 -10.48 -32.65 -17.65
CA ASP A 958 -9.89 -33.98 -17.78
C ASP A 958 -8.39 -33.89 -18.10
N ARG A 959 -7.99 -33.04 -19.06
CA ARG A 959 -6.56 -32.76 -19.33
C ARG A 959 -5.84 -32.24 -18.09
N ALA A 960 -6.48 -31.33 -17.35
CA ALA A 960 -5.93 -30.78 -16.13
C ALA A 960 -5.69 -31.87 -15.07
N LEU A 961 -6.70 -32.66 -14.75
CA LEU A 961 -6.59 -33.74 -13.77
C LEU A 961 -5.63 -34.84 -14.20
N ASP A 962 -5.62 -35.21 -15.48
CA ASP A 962 -4.68 -36.18 -16.05
C ASP A 962 -3.24 -35.71 -15.87
N SER A 963 -2.98 -34.41 -16.03
CA SER A 963 -1.64 -33.86 -15.83
C SER A 963 -1.13 -34.04 -14.39
N TYR A 964 -2.01 -33.93 -13.40
CA TYR A 964 -1.68 -34.19 -12.00
C TYR A 964 -1.44 -35.69 -11.72
N TYR A 965 -2.30 -36.56 -12.28
CA TYR A 965 -2.23 -37.99 -11.99
C TYR A 965 -1.10 -38.71 -12.73
N ASN A 966 -0.80 -38.30 -13.96
CA ASN A 966 0.14 -38.99 -14.82
C ASN A 966 1.60 -38.61 -14.54
N ASP A 967 1.86 -37.35 -14.20
CA ASP A 967 3.22 -36.87 -13.92
C ASP A 967 3.21 -35.72 -12.90
N LYS A 968 3.23 -36.08 -11.61
CA LYS A 968 3.29 -35.10 -10.52
C LYS A 968 4.54 -34.23 -10.58
N LYS A 969 5.68 -34.77 -11.01
CA LYS A 969 6.93 -34.00 -11.05
C LYS A 969 6.84 -32.90 -12.11
N TRP A 970 6.35 -33.26 -13.30
CA TRP A 970 6.06 -32.28 -14.34
C TRP A 970 5.02 -31.26 -13.86
N PHE A 971 3.94 -31.71 -13.20
CA PHE A 971 2.91 -30.81 -12.69
C PHE A 971 3.47 -29.79 -11.66
N ARG A 972 4.36 -30.20 -10.75
CA ARG A 972 5.05 -29.26 -9.85
C ARG A 972 5.94 -28.28 -10.61
N SER A 973 6.61 -28.70 -11.68
CA SER A 973 7.35 -27.78 -12.54
C SER A 973 6.45 -26.77 -13.28
N LEU A 974 5.21 -27.16 -13.61
CA LEU A 974 4.20 -26.23 -14.14
C LEU A 974 3.78 -25.21 -13.07
N GLN A 975 3.53 -25.65 -11.82
CA GLN A 975 3.21 -24.73 -10.72
C GLN A 975 4.33 -23.71 -10.48
N GLU A 976 5.58 -24.16 -10.47
CA GLU A 976 6.74 -23.28 -10.37
C GLU A 976 6.77 -22.25 -11.51
N ARG A 977 6.61 -22.72 -12.76
CA ARG A 977 6.60 -21.87 -13.96
C ARG A 977 5.56 -20.75 -13.85
N ILE A 978 4.30 -21.08 -13.55
CA ILE A 978 3.22 -20.09 -13.51
C ILE A 978 3.39 -19.08 -12.37
N MET A 979 4.03 -19.48 -11.26
CA MET A 979 4.35 -18.57 -10.15
C MET A 979 5.44 -17.54 -10.49
N ARG A 980 6.31 -17.86 -11.46
CA ARG A 980 7.38 -16.98 -11.93
C ARG A 980 6.92 -15.96 -12.96
N GLN A 981 5.73 -16.13 -13.53
CA GLN A 981 5.18 -15.19 -14.51
C GLN A 981 4.75 -13.88 -13.86
N ASP A 982 5.06 -12.74 -14.51
CA ASP A 982 4.69 -11.42 -14.01
C ASP A 982 3.27 -11.04 -14.47
N TRP A 983 2.32 -11.19 -13.55
CA TRP A 983 0.93 -10.76 -13.72
C TRP A 983 0.62 -9.44 -13.02
N SER A 984 1.64 -8.70 -12.57
CA SER A 984 1.47 -7.43 -11.86
C SER A 984 1.10 -6.26 -12.78
N TRP A 985 0.89 -5.09 -12.18
CA TRP A 985 0.62 -3.83 -12.89
C TRP A 985 1.86 -3.20 -13.55
N ASN A 986 3.05 -3.80 -13.43
CA ASN A 986 4.29 -3.24 -13.97
C ASN A 986 4.21 -2.89 -15.46
N ARG A 987 3.60 -3.76 -16.27
CA ARG A 987 3.43 -3.56 -17.72
C ARG A 987 2.14 -2.79 -18.06
N PRO A 988 0.95 -3.17 -17.56
CA PRO A 988 -0.28 -2.45 -17.86
C PRO A 988 -0.25 -0.96 -17.49
N ALA A 989 0.43 -0.56 -16.42
CA ALA A 989 0.54 0.84 -16.05
C ALA A 989 1.32 1.66 -17.09
N LEU A 990 2.29 1.06 -17.78
CA LEU A 990 2.98 1.71 -18.89
C LEU A 990 2.01 1.95 -20.04
N ASP A 991 1.18 0.97 -20.40
CA ASP A 991 0.16 1.12 -21.44
C ASP A 991 -0.84 2.25 -21.10
N TYR A 992 -1.25 2.38 -19.83
CA TYR A 992 -2.08 3.50 -19.38
C TYR A 992 -1.37 4.85 -19.49
N ILE A 993 -0.09 4.94 -19.13
CA ILE A 993 0.69 6.18 -19.26
C ILE A 993 0.81 6.59 -20.73
N GLU A 994 1.04 5.65 -21.65
CA GLU A 994 1.02 5.94 -23.09
C GLU A 994 -0.34 6.51 -23.53
N LEU A 995 -1.44 5.92 -23.06
CA LEU A 995 -2.78 6.40 -23.36
C LEU A 995 -3.10 7.75 -22.70
N TYR A 996 -2.52 8.06 -21.54
CA TYR A 996 -2.63 9.38 -20.92
C TYR A 996 -1.97 10.45 -21.77
N TYR A 997 -0.74 10.21 -22.27
CA TYR A 997 -0.10 11.14 -23.20
C TYR A 997 -0.89 11.26 -24.52
N ALA A 998 -1.41 10.15 -25.05
CA ALA A 998 -2.28 10.19 -26.22
C ALA A 998 -3.57 11.02 -26.00
N ALA A 999 -4.12 11.00 -24.78
CA ALA A 999 -5.30 11.79 -24.43
C ALA A 999 -5.01 13.29 -24.33
N ILE A 1000 -3.80 13.68 -23.92
CA ILE A 1000 -3.38 15.09 -23.84
C ILE A 1000 -3.22 15.71 -25.23
N GLY A 1001 -2.81 14.90 -26.21
CA GLY A 1001 -2.57 15.33 -27.59
C GLY A 1001 -1.14 15.85 -27.82
N LYS A 1002 -0.82 16.07 -29.10
CA LYS A 1002 0.47 16.57 -29.59
C LYS A 1002 0.55 18.09 -29.55
#